data_AF-A0A2E3Q5N9-F1
#
_entry.id   AF-A0A2E3Q5N9-F1
#
_cell.length_a   1.000
_cell.length_b   1.000
_cell.length_c   1.000
_cell.angle_alpha   90.00
_cell.angle_beta   90.00
_cell.angle_gamma   90.00
#
_symmetry.space_group_name_H-M   'P 1'
#
loop_
_entity.id
_entity.type
_entity.pdbx_description
1 polymer ?
#
loop_
_entity_poly.entity_id
_entity_poly.type
_entity_poly.pdbx_seq_one_letter_code
_entity_poly.pdbx_strand_id
1 'polypeptide(L)'
;MSRTSTFVIVLLVDLILAGAACGQVAGHWRFESFSGPHAPDAGPNALEGIHNGLGSIGSDVAVDPVPLLELANVGAFRSQWKNATTAGVIRVDDANEHLRMGSDDFTIEAWVRLSQNSTAGGANQRQHLCFKKRLNAQDFEIDYSFLVQAGDLGTTGRELVFRCADGTEITTIVSDLAIDDLDWHHVSVAYDAATQRIRFGVDGTHDTKTLIKQNFPQYLQGGPLEIGGRRNASNAYSQFLRGTVDELRISRAFLDQSRLLSAASTDCDANGVADELDISVDPSIDCNRNAVLDSCELADEPDLDCNMDGTIDTCQVDPFRYVLDDGDSEARVNSDGTHTAWMNLMFVEEGHETVTGIEVLMPVDEIGVPFGLYLWSDPDGNGVPDDCTVIARIEDLVVDEVALLTFDFPDPVTIGPAGTPFFVGAVASSNFQYPAVLDITAPHSFGRSWVVGRNGPINPDDLMEEVVEMNLIEMFIAGNWVVRAVDDSSIIPFTDCNRNGVDDVCDLENGTSVDTDKDGIPDECGIPGIFSVPGDFDTIATAASIVASGSEIVVGPGTWSERVDNFGKDLIIRSTDGPASTIIDLGLEARTAFWIVGSEGGTTVIDGFTIRNSGETGIYIADASPIVTDCIIEDTISGVDGTAVIIAGRSDAIVESCTIRNNDGGAAIRISTEFPSRPTLRDNLIVGNTSNQYAAGILVFNAVAVIESNEIRANISSSDIGGGIAIVDDHDLEESSTEIRNNVIADNGFTNPNSGEGGGIYLGFAPGTIVEGNLITGNTGYDGGGLYVRIGGTLVNNTIVDNSVSPSGRGGGMFIEVSDTPVQVVNSIVWGNTVGSAANQIQLSESGLVEVAYSCVEGGYEGDSNIAFDPRFVSAGKGDFRLEKGSPCIDTGDDLASTEGIDDLDGNPRIVGRAVDMGCYEVQDETAGCPSDITGDGITDGADLALVLAGWGGTGKRLEADLNGDFLVDGADLAMVLAGWGPCF
;
A
#
# COMPACT_ATOMS: atom_id res chain seq x y z
N MET A 1 19.35 -44.52 -5.06
CA MET A 1 18.98 -44.82 -6.46
C MET A 1 19.24 -43.54 -7.25
N SER A 2 20.41 -43.27 -7.83
CA SER A 2 21.04 -43.88 -9.02
C SER A 2 20.18 -43.78 -10.29
N ARG A 3 20.38 -42.71 -11.10
CA ARG A 3 20.88 -42.71 -12.50
C ARG A 3 20.61 -41.34 -13.16
N THR A 4 21.58 -40.44 -13.23
CA THR A 4 22.64 -40.27 -14.26
C THR A 4 22.21 -39.55 -15.54
N SER A 5 22.83 -38.38 -15.73
CA SER A 5 22.98 -37.50 -16.88
C SER A 5 23.23 -38.18 -18.23
N THR A 6 23.01 -37.45 -19.34
CA THR A 6 24.09 -37.02 -20.27
C THR A 6 23.59 -35.92 -21.23
N PHE A 7 24.40 -34.87 -21.31
CA PHE A 7 24.43 -33.74 -22.26
C PHE A 7 24.38 -34.13 -23.75
N VAL A 8 23.76 -33.27 -24.58
CA VAL A 8 24.19 -33.01 -25.96
C VAL A 8 24.15 -31.50 -26.23
N ILE A 9 25.32 -30.96 -26.59
CA ILE A 9 25.62 -29.61 -27.06
C ILE A 9 25.19 -29.48 -28.54
N VAL A 10 24.49 -28.40 -28.92
CA VAL A 10 24.61 -27.78 -30.25
C VAL A 10 24.55 -26.25 -30.11
N LEU A 11 25.53 -25.61 -30.76
CA LEU A 11 25.84 -24.20 -30.87
C LEU A 11 24.76 -23.37 -31.60
N LEU A 12 24.72 -22.07 -31.25
CA LEU A 12 24.19 -20.94 -32.02
C LEU A 12 24.45 -21.04 -33.53
N VAL A 13 23.46 -20.67 -34.36
CA VAL A 13 23.59 -19.80 -35.55
C VAL A 13 22.20 -19.20 -35.88
N ASP A 14 22.15 -17.86 -35.92
CA ASP A 14 21.20 -16.94 -36.59
C ASP A 14 19.73 -16.85 -36.14
N LEU A 15 19.51 -16.07 -35.07
CA LEU A 15 18.36 -15.16 -35.00
C LEU A 15 18.88 -13.77 -35.40
N ILE A 16 18.84 -13.46 -36.70
CA ILE A 16 19.20 -12.14 -37.23
C ILE A 16 18.07 -11.67 -38.15
N LEU A 17 17.55 -10.48 -37.79
CA LEU A 17 16.89 -9.47 -38.61
C LEU A 17 15.57 -9.83 -39.33
N ALA A 18 14.47 -9.32 -38.78
CA ALA A 18 13.61 -8.33 -39.45
C ALA A 18 12.85 -7.59 -38.34
N GLY A 19 13.06 -6.32 -38.06
CA GLY A 19 13.19 -5.23 -39.02
C GLY A 19 11.79 -4.77 -39.42
N ALA A 20 11.32 -3.74 -38.73
CA ALA A 20 10.15 -2.90 -39.02
C ALA A 20 8.75 -3.52 -38.89
N ALA A 21 7.98 -3.05 -37.89
CA ALA A 21 6.53 -2.92 -38.04
C ALA A 21 6.25 -1.79 -39.06
N CYS A 22 6.60 -2.05 -40.32
CA CYS A 22 6.27 -1.18 -41.45
C CYS A 22 4.93 -1.64 -42.01
N GLY A 23 3.94 -0.73 -41.99
CA GLY A 23 2.74 -0.76 -42.83
C GLY A 23 1.84 -1.98 -42.66
N GLN A 24 0.90 -1.92 -41.71
CA GLN A 24 -0.24 -2.87 -41.70
C GLN A 24 -1.02 -2.81 -43.03
N VAL A 25 -1.05 -1.65 -43.69
CA VAL A 25 -1.59 -1.47 -45.04
C VAL A 25 -0.52 -1.82 -46.07
N ALA A 26 -0.73 -2.93 -46.79
CA ALA A 26 0.11 -3.39 -47.90
C ALA A 26 -0.12 -2.58 -49.18
N GLY A 27 -1.26 -1.92 -49.33
CA GLY A 27 -1.61 -1.07 -50.46
C GLY A 27 -3.00 -0.45 -50.31
N HIS A 28 -3.14 0.81 -50.71
CA HIS A 28 -4.40 1.56 -50.64
C HIS A 28 -4.59 2.41 -51.89
N TRP A 29 -5.76 2.31 -52.49
CA TRP A 29 -6.11 2.98 -53.73
C TRP A 29 -7.51 3.59 -53.64
N ARG A 30 -7.68 4.80 -54.16
CA ARG A 30 -8.97 5.46 -54.37
C ARG A 30 -9.18 5.72 -55.86
N PHE A 31 -10.37 5.43 -56.38
CA PHE A 31 -10.69 5.36 -57.81
C PHE A 31 -11.96 6.15 -58.15
N GLU A 32 -11.79 7.31 -58.75
CA GLU A 32 -12.94 8.19 -59.06
C GLU A 32 -13.58 7.93 -60.43
N SER A 33 -14.91 8.07 -60.50
CA SER A 33 -15.66 7.94 -61.76
C SER A 33 -15.91 9.31 -62.42
N PHE A 34 -15.14 9.59 -63.49
CA PHE A 34 -15.28 10.72 -64.44
C PHE A 34 -14.46 12.02 -64.17
N SER A 35 -14.20 12.71 -65.28
CA SER A 35 -13.21 13.78 -65.44
C SER A 35 -13.62 15.14 -64.88
N GLY A 36 -12.67 15.85 -64.26
CA GLY A 36 -12.69 17.30 -64.04
C GLY A 36 -12.27 17.68 -62.60
N PRO A 37 -11.73 18.89 -62.37
CA PRO A 37 -11.27 19.35 -61.04
C PRO A 37 -12.42 19.62 -60.03
N HIS A 38 -13.64 19.19 -60.34
CA HIS A 38 -14.86 19.33 -59.53
C HIS A 38 -15.83 18.17 -59.79
N ALA A 39 -15.33 16.97 -60.10
CA ALA A 39 -16.18 15.80 -60.15
C ALA A 39 -16.61 15.47 -58.69
N PRO A 40 -17.91 15.39 -58.38
CA PRO A 40 -18.36 14.91 -57.08
C PRO A 40 -17.91 13.45 -56.93
N ASP A 41 -17.31 13.11 -55.78
CA ASP A 41 -17.11 11.72 -55.39
C ASP A 41 -18.46 11.00 -55.49
N ALA A 42 -18.49 9.94 -56.29
CA ALA A 42 -19.70 9.15 -56.56
C ALA A 42 -19.81 7.94 -55.63
N GLY A 43 -18.80 7.71 -54.80
CA GLY A 43 -18.75 6.78 -53.71
C GLY A 43 -19.63 7.20 -52.52
N PRO A 44 -19.89 6.28 -51.59
CA PRO A 44 -20.81 6.51 -50.47
C PRO A 44 -20.28 7.51 -49.41
N ASN A 45 -18.98 7.81 -49.40
CA ASN A 45 -18.33 8.60 -48.36
C ASN A 45 -18.07 10.07 -48.74
N ALA A 46 -18.29 10.45 -50.01
CA ALA A 46 -18.26 11.83 -50.51
C ALA A 46 -17.02 12.65 -50.05
N LEU A 47 -15.84 12.03 -50.03
CA LEU A 47 -14.62 12.65 -49.53
C LEU A 47 -14.07 13.65 -50.57
N GLU A 48 -13.95 14.94 -50.23
CA GLU A 48 -13.31 15.93 -51.10
C GLU A 48 -11.77 15.80 -51.02
N GLY A 49 -11.10 15.43 -52.11
CA GLY A 49 -9.63 15.30 -52.18
C GLY A 49 -8.99 16.01 -53.38
N ILE A 50 -7.66 16.24 -53.33
CA ILE A 50 -6.89 16.87 -54.42
C ILE A 50 -6.89 15.98 -55.67
N HIS A 51 -7.50 16.48 -56.74
CA HIS A 51 -7.72 15.77 -58.01
C HIS A 51 -6.45 15.56 -58.84
N ASN A 52 -6.11 14.32 -59.18
CA ASN A 52 -5.18 14.01 -60.28
C ASN A 52 -5.90 13.98 -61.63
N GLY A 53 -6.62 15.06 -61.97
CA GLY A 53 -7.58 15.14 -63.07
C GLY A 53 -7.19 14.44 -64.39
N LEU A 54 -7.70 13.23 -64.61
CA LEU A 54 -7.48 12.48 -65.84
C LEU A 54 -8.82 12.02 -66.42
N GLY A 55 -9.17 12.59 -67.57
CA GLY A 55 -10.26 12.10 -68.40
C GLY A 55 -9.93 10.81 -69.14
N SER A 56 -10.66 10.52 -70.22
CA SER A 56 -10.49 9.30 -71.02
C SER A 56 -9.07 9.14 -71.58
N ILE A 57 -8.36 8.12 -71.09
CA ILE A 57 -6.97 7.83 -71.45
C ILE A 57 -6.92 6.94 -72.72
N GLY A 58 -6.43 7.51 -73.83
CA GLY A 58 -6.38 6.86 -75.16
C GLY A 58 -5.06 6.14 -75.53
N SER A 59 -4.08 6.13 -74.63
CA SER A 59 -2.80 5.42 -74.76
C SER A 59 -2.17 5.25 -73.37
N ASP A 60 -1.23 4.33 -73.22
CA ASP A 60 -0.62 3.99 -71.93
C ASP A 60 0.01 5.24 -71.28
N VAL A 61 -0.46 5.57 -70.08
CA VAL A 61 0.09 6.64 -69.23
C VAL A 61 0.67 5.97 -67.98
N ALA A 62 1.93 6.27 -67.69
CA ALA A 62 2.52 5.96 -66.38
C ALA A 62 1.89 6.90 -65.35
N VAL A 63 1.37 6.35 -64.26
CA VAL A 63 0.84 7.13 -63.14
C VAL A 63 2.01 7.49 -62.23
N ASP A 64 1.99 8.69 -61.63
CA ASP A 64 2.92 9.01 -60.54
C ASP A 64 2.66 8.09 -59.31
N PRO A 65 3.70 7.79 -58.51
CA PRO A 65 3.65 6.79 -57.44
C PRO A 65 2.55 7.07 -56.42
N VAL A 66 1.96 5.99 -55.88
CA VAL A 66 1.00 6.07 -54.77
C VAL A 66 1.78 6.46 -53.49
N PRO A 67 1.39 7.53 -52.77
CA PRO A 67 2.27 8.19 -51.80
C PRO A 67 2.82 7.31 -50.65
N LEU A 68 2.09 6.28 -50.20
CA LEU A 68 2.43 5.53 -48.99
C LEU A 68 3.44 4.37 -49.17
N LEU A 69 3.68 3.88 -50.38
CA LEU A 69 4.51 2.68 -50.61
C LEU A 69 5.51 2.82 -51.76
N GLU A 70 5.56 3.99 -52.40
CA GLU A 70 6.42 4.28 -53.56
C GLU A 70 6.29 3.27 -54.72
N LEU A 71 5.21 2.48 -54.78
CA LEU A 71 4.99 1.50 -55.84
C LEU A 71 4.58 2.19 -57.14
N ALA A 72 5.32 1.89 -58.22
CA ALA A 72 5.03 2.41 -59.53
C ALA A 72 3.80 1.71 -60.13
N ASN A 73 2.80 2.51 -60.49
CA ASN A 73 1.64 2.07 -61.27
C ASN A 73 2.02 2.06 -62.76
N VAL A 74 2.24 0.86 -63.32
CA VAL A 74 2.81 0.72 -64.66
C VAL A 74 1.82 0.09 -65.65
N GLY A 75 1.28 0.92 -66.53
CA GLY A 75 0.77 0.54 -67.85
C GLY A 75 -0.49 -0.33 -67.90
N ALA A 76 -1.61 0.28 -68.32
CA ALA A 76 -2.74 -0.43 -68.92
C ALA A 76 -2.35 -1.01 -70.30
N PHE A 77 -2.86 -2.17 -70.71
CA PHE A 77 -2.81 -2.59 -72.12
C PHE A 77 -4.07 -3.33 -72.61
N ARG A 78 -4.69 -2.74 -73.65
CA ARG A 78 -5.62 -3.20 -74.73
C ARG A 78 -6.63 -4.35 -74.53
N SER A 79 -7.90 -3.92 -74.39
CA SER A 79 -9.18 -4.22 -75.11
C SER A 79 -9.48 -5.55 -75.84
N GLN A 80 -10.66 -6.10 -75.53
CA GLN A 80 -11.77 -6.28 -76.51
C GLN A 80 -13.10 -5.78 -75.86
N TRP A 81 -13.50 -4.52 -76.09
CA TRP A 81 -14.43 -3.97 -77.09
C TRP A 81 -15.93 -4.33 -76.94
N LYS A 82 -16.73 -3.35 -76.49
CA LYS A 82 -17.87 -2.78 -77.26
C LYS A 82 -18.49 -1.57 -76.52
N ASN A 83 -18.17 -0.35 -76.99
CA ASN A 83 -18.78 0.97 -76.71
C ASN A 83 -17.98 1.95 -75.80
N ALA A 84 -18.05 3.23 -76.18
CA ALA A 84 -17.22 4.41 -75.87
C ALA A 84 -17.38 5.02 -74.46
N THR A 85 -17.68 4.21 -73.45
CA THR A 85 -17.83 4.66 -72.04
C THR A 85 -17.00 3.83 -71.05
N THR A 86 -15.95 3.11 -71.46
CA THR A 86 -15.27 2.11 -70.60
C THR A 86 -13.73 2.20 -70.58
N ALA A 87 -13.14 2.38 -69.39
CA ALA A 87 -11.78 2.04 -68.95
C ALA A 87 -11.92 1.19 -67.67
N GLY A 88 -11.00 0.38 -67.15
CA GLY A 88 -9.65 -0.07 -67.47
C GLY A 88 -9.23 -1.02 -66.34
N VAL A 89 -8.40 -2.04 -66.59
CA VAL A 89 -7.79 -2.84 -65.50
C VAL A 89 -6.58 -2.07 -65.01
N ILE A 90 -6.40 -1.99 -63.69
CA ILE A 90 -5.23 -1.37 -63.08
C ILE A 90 -4.21 -2.45 -62.79
N ARG A 91 -2.98 -2.21 -63.21
CA ARG A 91 -1.85 -3.09 -62.98
C ARG A 91 -0.87 -2.40 -62.05
N VAL A 92 -0.62 -3.02 -60.92
CA VAL A 92 0.37 -2.58 -59.94
C VAL A 92 1.59 -3.49 -60.10
N ASP A 93 2.73 -2.91 -60.46
CA ASP A 93 3.97 -3.69 -60.49
C ASP A 93 4.45 -3.89 -59.05
N ASP A 94 4.49 -5.15 -58.65
CA ASP A 94 4.86 -5.58 -57.32
C ASP A 94 6.14 -6.41 -57.40
N ALA A 95 7.22 -5.79 -57.92
CA ALA A 95 8.48 -6.48 -58.21
C ALA A 95 9.19 -6.99 -56.95
N ASN A 96 8.87 -6.39 -55.79
CA ASN A 96 9.42 -6.73 -54.48
C ASN A 96 8.47 -7.62 -53.66
N GLU A 97 7.33 -8.03 -54.23
CA GLU A 97 6.34 -8.93 -53.60
C GLU A 97 5.74 -8.43 -52.28
N HIS A 98 5.48 -7.13 -52.16
CA HIS A 98 4.82 -6.53 -51.00
C HIS A 98 3.33 -6.93 -50.89
N LEU A 99 2.68 -7.31 -52.00
CA LEU A 99 1.23 -7.60 -52.08
C LEU A 99 0.93 -9.11 -52.18
N ARG A 100 1.74 -9.93 -51.54
CA ARG A 100 1.69 -11.39 -51.68
C ARG A 100 0.83 -12.08 -50.61
N MET A 101 0.13 -13.16 -50.98
CA MET A 101 -0.48 -14.06 -50.01
C MET A 101 0.58 -15.01 -49.40
N GLY A 102 0.59 -15.19 -48.08
CA GLY A 102 1.68 -15.85 -47.35
C GLY A 102 1.31 -16.51 -46.01
N SER A 103 2.33 -16.78 -45.18
CA SER A 103 2.24 -17.35 -43.81
C SER A 103 1.55 -16.44 -42.81
N ASP A 104 1.27 -15.21 -43.21
CA ASP A 104 0.81 -14.13 -42.36
C ASP A 104 -0.61 -13.76 -42.77
N ASP A 105 -1.30 -13.07 -41.87
CA ASP A 105 -2.67 -12.65 -42.08
C ASP A 105 -2.77 -11.60 -43.19
N PHE A 106 -3.94 -11.52 -43.83
CA PHE A 106 -4.22 -10.39 -44.73
C PHE A 106 -5.70 -10.05 -44.79
N THR A 107 -6.00 -8.82 -45.19
CA THR A 107 -7.36 -8.34 -45.48
C THR A 107 -7.36 -7.58 -46.79
N ILE A 108 -8.32 -7.87 -47.66
CA ILE A 108 -8.60 -7.11 -48.88
C ILE A 108 -10.01 -6.57 -48.75
N GLU A 109 -10.20 -5.28 -48.94
CA GLU A 109 -11.52 -4.65 -48.90
C GLU A 109 -11.66 -3.60 -49.99
N ALA A 110 -12.89 -3.37 -50.44
CA ALA A 110 -13.18 -2.33 -51.42
C ALA A 110 -14.64 -1.86 -51.38
N TRP A 111 -14.87 -0.64 -51.82
CA TRP A 111 -16.19 -0.17 -52.25
C TRP A 111 -16.39 -0.49 -53.74
N VAL A 112 -17.45 -1.23 -54.05
CA VAL A 112 -17.76 -1.65 -55.42
C VAL A 112 -19.22 -1.36 -55.77
N ARG A 113 -19.47 -0.96 -57.02
CA ARG A 113 -20.81 -0.85 -57.57
C ARG A 113 -20.89 -1.53 -58.92
N LEU A 114 -21.72 -2.56 -59.01
CA LEU A 114 -21.88 -3.33 -60.22
C LEU A 114 -22.80 -2.61 -61.22
N SER A 115 -22.41 -2.61 -62.49
CA SER A 115 -23.24 -2.11 -63.59
C SER A 115 -24.20 -3.17 -64.15
N GLN A 116 -23.94 -4.44 -63.82
CA GLN A 116 -24.77 -5.59 -64.20
C GLN A 116 -24.39 -6.82 -63.36
N ASN A 117 -25.35 -7.72 -63.17
CA ASN A 117 -25.15 -9.01 -62.51
C ASN A 117 -24.54 -10.07 -63.43
N SER A 118 -23.92 -11.10 -62.84
CA SER A 118 -23.34 -12.25 -63.55
C SER A 118 -24.36 -12.99 -64.43
N THR A 119 -23.91 -13.53 -65.56
CA THR A 119 -24.72 -14.35 -66.48
C THR A 119 -24.06 -15.70 -66.77
N ALA A 120 -24.88 -16.73 -67.06
CA ALA A 120 -24.38 -18.06 -67.43
C ALA A 120 -23.71 -18.05 -68.82
N GLY A 121 -22.40 -18.29 -68.87
CA GLY A 121 -21.63 -18.48 -70.10
C GLY A 121 -21.27 -17.22 -70.91
N GLY A 122 -21.46 -16.03 -70.33
CA GLY A 122 -21.16 -14.72 -70.97
C GLY A 122 -19.83 -14.07 -70.54
N ALA A 123 -19.49 -12.93 -71.15
CA ALA A 123 -18.26 -12.17 -70.83
C ALA A 123 -18.24 -11.52 -69.44
N ASN A 124 -19.37 -11.53 -68.72
CA ASN A 124 -19.56 -11.08 -67.34
C ASN A 124 -19.88 -12.26 -66.39
N GLN A 125 -19.57 -13.49 -66.81
CA GLN A 125 -19.84 -14.69 -66.01
C GLN A 125 -19.11 -14.66 -64.66
N ARG A 126 -17.88 -14.16 -64.57
CA ARG A 126 -17.13 -14.06 -63.30
C ARG A 126 -16.62 -12.64 -63.14
N GLN A 127 -16.91 -12.01 -62.01
CA GLN A 127 -16.56 -10.61 -61.76
C GLN A 127 -15.41 -10.53 -60.75
N HIS A 128 -14.19 -10.31 -61.27
CA HIS A 128 -12.95 -10.28 -60.48
C HIS A 128 -12.64 -8.88 -59.98
N LEU A 129 -12.54 -8.71 -58.66
CA LEU A 129 -12.08 -7.47 -58.04
C LEU A 129 -10.55 -7.39 -58.07
N CYS A 130 -9.85 -8.45 -57.63
CA CYS A 130 -8.40 -8.51 -57.70
C CYS A 130 -7.87 -9.89 -58.15
N PHE A 131 -6.70 -9.88 -58.78
CA PHE A 131 -6.07 -11.05 -59.36
C PHE A 131 -4.55 -10.91 -59.38
N LYS A 132 -3.84 -11.75 -58.62
CA LYS A 132 -2.37 -11.79 -58.62
C LYS A 132 -1.87 -13.11 -59.18
N LYS A 133 -1.06 -13.04 -60.24
CA LYS A 133 -0.45 -14.22 -60.88
C LYS A 133 0.88 -13.89 -61.54
N ARG A 134 1.65 -14.93 -61.85
CA ARG A 134 2.87 -14.82 -62.67
C ARG A 134 2.53 -14.57 -64.15
N LEU A 135 3.33 -13.73 -64.83
CA LEU A 135 3.05 -13.25 -66.20
C LEU A 135 3.19 -14.33 -67.29
N ASN A 136 3.82 -15.46 -67.02
CA ASN A 136 4.16 -16.51 -68.00
C ASN A 136 3.67 -17.91 -67.57
N ALA A 137 2.67 -17.97 -66.68
CA ALA A 137 2.23 -19.15 -65.96
C ALA A 137 0.82 -19.62 -66.37
N GLN A 138 0.48 -20.88 -66.10
CA GLN A 138 -0.86 -21.41 -66.38
C GLN A 138 -1.91 -20.90 -65.37
N ASP A 139 -3.19 -21.06 -65.67
CA ASP A 139 -4.29 -20.54 -64.82
C ASP A 139 -4.31 -21.14 -63.39
N PHE A 140 -3.63 -22.26 -63.15
CA PHE A 140 -3.48 -22.89 -61.82
C PHE A 140 -2.22 -22.47 -61.07
N GLU A 141 -1.48 -21.48 -61.59
CA GLU A 141 -0.29 -20.90 -60.95
C GLU A 141 -0.56 -19.43 -60.54
N ILE A 142 -1.73 -19.21 -59.92
CA ILE A 142 -2.16 -17.94 -59.32
C ILE A 142 -1.74 -17.88 -57.86
N ASP A 143 -1.46 -16.68 -57.35
CA ASP A 143 -1.25 -16.46 -55.91
C ASP A 143 -2.62 -16.42 -55.22
N TYR A 144 -3.42 -15.41 -55.56
CA TYR A 144 -4.81 -15.34 -55.17
C TYR A 144 -5.69 -14.59 -56.17
N SER A 145 -7.00 -14.76 -56.02
CA SER A 145 -8.02 -13.98 -56.69
C SER A 145 -9.28 -13.83 -55.84
N PHE A 146 -9.79 -12.60 -55.77
CA PHE A 146 -11.06 -12.28 -55.13
C PHE A 146 -12.09 -11.86 -56.18
N LEU A 147 -13.24 -12.51 -56.15
CA LEU A 147 -14.39 -12.23 -57.00
C LEU A 147 -15.55 -11.73 -56.15
N VAL A 148 -16.20 -10.67 -56.63
CA VAL A 148 -17.42 -10.12 -56.02
C VAL A 148 -18.69 -10.80 -56.53
N GLN A 149 -18.60 -11.52 -57.66
CA GLN A 149 -19.64 -12.45 -58.11
C GLN A 149 -19.04 -13.71 -58.75
N ALA A 150 -19.45 -14.87 -58.24
CA ALA A 150 -18.90 -16.19 -58.51
C ALA A 150 -19.10 -16.72 -59.93
N GLY A 151 -20.23 -16.37 -60.56
CA GLY A 151 -20.65 -17.00 -61.80
C GLY A 151 -20.95 -18.48 -61.69
N ASP A 152 -20.35 -19.27 -62.58
CA ASP A 152 -20.45 -20.74 -62.53
C ASP A 152 -19.62 -21.38 -61.42
N LEU A 153 -18.95 -20.59 -60.56
CA LEU A 153 -18.28 -21.10 -59.37
C LEU A 153 -19.19 -21.14 -58.14
N GLY A 154 -20.34 -20.44 -58.17
CA GLY A 154 -21.29 -20.36 -57.05
C GLY A 154 -22.62 -21.04 -57.35
N THR A 155 -23.52 -21.04 -56.37
CA THR A 155 -24.84 -21.71 -56.49
C THR A 155 -25.81 -20.87 -57.34
N THR A 156 -25.83 -19.57 -57.09
CA THR A 156 -26.63 -18.55 -57.79
C THR A 156 -25.79 -17.77 -58.80
N GLY A 157 -24.46 -17.78 -58.61
CA GLY A 157 -23.47 -17.05 -59.39
C GLY A 157 -23.26 -15.60 -58.95
N ARG A 158 -23.87 -15.20 -57.84
CA ARG A 158 -23.77 -13.86 -57.26
C ARG A 158 -22.95 -13.83 -55.97
N GLU A 159 -22.48 -14.98 -55.53
CA GLU A 159 -21.71 -15.13 -54.30
C GLU A 159 -20.30 -14.53 -54.43
N LEU A 160 -19.73 -14.11 -53.30
CA LEU A 160 -18.31 -13.78 -53.22
C LEU A 160 -17.46 -15.06 -53.30
N VAL A 161 -16.31 -15.00 -53.97
CA VAL A 161 -15.41 -16.15 -54.12
C VAL A 161 -13.96 -15.76 -53.92
N PHE A 162 -13.25 -16.54 -53.12
CA PHE A 162 -11.79 -16.47 -53.01
C PHE A 162 -11.16 -17.71 -53.63
N ARG A 163 -10.08 -17.50 -54.40
CA ARG A 163 -9.33 -18.57 -55.07
C ARG A 163 -7.85 -18.40 -54.82
N CYS A 164 -7.18 -19.51 -54.55
CA CYS A 164 -5.72 -19.60 -54.41
C CYS A 164 -5.26 -20.94 -54.99
N ALA A 165 -3.98 -21.06 -55.36
CA ALA A 165 -3.46 -22.29 -55.97
C ALA A 165 -2.10 -22.69 -55.42
N ASP A 166 -1.82 -23.98 -55.43
CA ASP A 166 -0.55 -24.56 -54.97
C ASP A 166 0.41 -24.90 -56.13
N GLY A 167 0.12 -24.41 -57.34
CA GLY A 167 0.85 -24.80 -58.55
C GLY A 167 0.38 -26.06 -59.25
N THR A 168 -0.50 -26.84 -58.62
CA THR A 168 -1.04 -28.08 -59.19
C THR A 168 -2.57 -28.09 -59.24
N GLU A 169 -3.22 -27.49 -58.25
CA GLU A 169 -4.67 -27.41 -58.13
C GLU A 169 -5.11 -26.01 -57.69
N ILE A 170 -6.32 -25.59 -58.09
CA ILE A 170 -6.92 -24.33 -57.64
C ILE A 170 -7.98 -24.63 -56.59
N THR A 171 -7.77 -24.13 -55.37
CA THR A 171 -8.79 -24.13 -54.32
C THR A 171 -9.76 -22.98 -54.59
N THR A 172 -11.06 -23.28 -54.54
CA THR A 172 -12.13 -22.29 -54.73
C THR A 172 -13.05 -22.32 -53.52
N ILE A 173 -13.15 -21.19 -52.83
CA ILE A 173 -13.99 -21.01 -51.65
C ILE A 173 -15.11 -20.04 -52.02
N VAL A 174 -16.34 -20.49 -51.83
CA VAL A 174 -17.55 -19.73 -52.13
C VAL A 174 -18.19 -19.31 -50.83
N SER A 175 -18.53 -18.03 -50.71
CA SER A 175 -19.25 -17.48 -49.57
C SER A 175 -20.74 -17.79 -49.65
N ASP A 176 -21.42 -17.75 -48.50
CA ASP A 176 -22.89 -17.68 -48.43
C ASP A 176 -23.42 -16.26 -48.71
N LEU A 177 -22.54 -15.25 -48.71
CA LEU A 177 -22.88 -13.85 -49.03
C LEU A 177 -22.88 -13.62 -50.53
N ALA A 178 -23.83 -12.82 -51.01
CA ALA A 178 -24.01 -12.49 -52.42
C ALA A 178 -24.37 -11.02 -52.63
N ILE A 179 -23.95 -10.46 -53.78
CA ILE A 179 -24.39 -9.14 -54.24
C ILE A 179 -25.54 -9.34 -55.22
N ASP A 180 -26.74 -8.94 -54.82
CA ASP A 180 -27.98 -9.23 -55.54
C ASP A 180 -28.52 -8.08 -56.40
N ASP A 181 -28.01 -6.86 -56.19
CA ASP A 181 -28.41 -5.64 -56.88
C ASP A 181 -27.20 -4.88 -57.48
N LEU A 182 -27.40 -3.61 -57.82
CA LEU A 182 -26.46 -2.75 -58.56
C LEU A 182 -26.11 -1.47 -57.80
N ASP A 183 -26.36 -1.44 -56.49
CA ASP A 183 -25.98 -0.35 -55.60
C ASP A 183 -24.52 -0.51 -55.13
N TRP A 184 -24.06 0.46 -54.32
CA TRP A 184 -22.73 0.40 -53.72
C TRP A 184 -22.73 -0.61 -52.59
N HIS A 185 -21.70 -1.45 -52.58
CA HIS A 185 -21.45 -2.41 -51.53
C HIS A 185 -20.00 -2.31 -51.06
N HIS A 186 -19.81 -2.38 -49.74
CA HIS A 186 -18.49 -2.63 -49.17
C HIS A 186 -18.27 -4.13 -49.15
N VAL A 187 -17.19 -4.58 -49.79
CA VAL A 187 -16.84 -5.99 -49.87
C VAL A 187 -15.48 -6.23 -49.24
N SER A 188 -15.35 -7.32 -48.50
CA SER A 188 -14.05 -7.69 -47.92
C SER A 188 -13.80 -9.19 -47.97
N VAL A 189 -12.52 -9.56 -47.96
CA VAL A 189 -12.03 -10.91 -47.72
C VAL A 189 -10.78 -10.84 -46.84
N ALA A 190 -10.84 -11.49 -45.68
CA ALA A 190 -9.73 -11.58 -44.73
C ALA A 190 -9.30 -13.04 -44.56
N TYR A 191 -8.00 -13.28 -44.49
CA TYR A 191 -7.40 -14.59 -44.23
C TYR A 191 -6.63 -14.53 -42.92
N ASP A 192 -6.99 -15.43 -42.02
CA ASP A 192 -6.26 -15.70 -40.78
C ASP A 192 -5.37 -16.92 -41.02
N ALA A 193 -4.06 -16.69 -41.00
CA ALA A 193 -3.06 -17.70 -41.28
C ALA A 193 -2.89 -18.69 -40.13
N ALA A 194 -3.11 -18.26 -38.89
CA ALA A 194 -3.01 -19.11 -37.70
C ALA A 194 -4.16 -20.14 -37.65
N THR A 195 -5.39 -19.71 -37.92
CA THR A 195 -6.58 -20.58 -37.86
C THR A 195 -7.02 -21.13 -39.22
N GLN A 196 -6.38 -20.69 -40.30
CA GLN A 196 -6.64 -21.11 -41.68
C GLN A 196 -8.08 -20.86 -42.12
N ARG A 197 -8.60 -19.68 -41.77
CA ARG A 197 -9.98 -19.26 -42.06
C ARG A 197 -9.99 -18.09 -43.01
N ILE A 198 -10.99 -18.06 -43.89
CA ILE A 198 -11.29 -16.93 -44.75
C ILE A 198 -12.63 -16.34 -44.31
N ARG A 199 -12.64 -15.05 -43.99
CA ARG A 199 -13.86 -14.28 -43.69
C ARG A 199 -14.20 -13.40 -44.88
N PHE A 200 -15.37 -13.61 -45.47
CA PHE A 200 -15.97 -12.72 -46.45
C PHE A 200 -16.83 -11.68 -45.72
N GLY A 201 -16.88 -10.47 -46.27
CA GLY A 201 -17.76 -9.39 -45.82
C GLY A 201 -18.54 -8.76 -46.98
N VAL A 202 -19.82 -8.45 -46.73
CA VAL A 202 -20.66 -7.58 -47.58
C VAL A 202 -21.46 -6.67 -46.66
N ASP A 203 -21.26 -5.35 -46.77
CA ASP A 203 -21.96 -4.31 -46.00
C ASP A 203 -22.03 -4.61 -44.48
N GLY A 204 -20.89 -4.98 -43.90
CA GLY A 204 -20.76 -5.31 -42.47
C GLY A 204 -21.31 -6.69 -42.07
N THR A 205 -21.94 -7.44 -42.98
CA THR A 205 -22.33 -8.84 -42.75
C THR A 205 -21.18 -9.76 -43.14
N HIS A 206 -20.91 -10.81 -42.35
CA HIS A 206 -19.74 -11.67 -42.55
C HIS A 206 -20.07 -13.16 -42.65
N ASP A 207 -19.26 -13.89 -43.43
CA ASP A 207 -19.31 -15.35 -43.56
C ASP A 207 -17.89 -15.92 -43.51
N THR A 208 -17.66 -16.90 -42.63
CA THR A 208 -16.33 -17.48 -42.44
C THR A 208 -16.28 -18.91 -42.95
N LYS A 209 -15.35 -19.19 -43.86
CA LYS A 209 -15.10 -20.51 -44.44
C LYS A 209 -13.72 -21.02 -44.06
N THR A 210 -13.57 -22.33 -43.87
CA THR A 210 -12.28 -22.97 -43.59
C THR A 210 -11.51 -23.22 -44.89
N LEU A 211 -10.20 -22.96 -44.88
CA LEU A 211 -9.28 -23.29 -45.96
C LEU A 211 -8.50 -24.57 -45.58
N ILE A 212 -8.87 -25.71 -46.17
CA ILE A 212 -8.42 -27.06 -45.72
C ILE A 212 -7.09 -27.53 -46.38
N LYS A 213 -6.26 -26.67 -46.98
CA LYS A 213 -4.99 -27.12 -47.58
C LYS A 213 -3.81 -26.21 -47.27
N GLN A 214 -2.75 -26.83 -46.75
CA GLN A 214 -1.42 -26.28 -46.49
C GLN A 214 -0.47 -26.68 -47.61
N ASN A 215 0.01 -25.70 -48.37
CA ASN A 215 1.28 -25.65 -49.11
C ASN A 215 1.15 -24.63 -50.23
N PHE A 216 1.25 -23.34 -49.90
CA PHE A 216 1.40 -22.29 -50.91
C PHE A 216 2.87 -22.25 -51.32
N PRO A 217 3.24 -22.57 -52.57
CA PRO A 217 4.64 -22.53 -52.95
C PRO A 217 5.13 -21.09 -52.88
N GLN A 218 6.24 -20.87 -52.17
CA GLN A 218 6.98 -19.62 -52.22
C GLN A 218 7.70 -19.48 -53.56
N TYR A 219 6.95 -19.15 -54.62
CA TYR A 219 7.55 -18.89 -55.92
C TYR A 219 8.42 -17.64 -55.86
N LEU A 220 9.70 -17.79 -56.19
CA LEU A 220 10.72 -16.72 -56.15
C LEU A 220 10.51 -15.59 -57.18
N GLN A 221 9.45 -15.66 -58.01
CA GLN A 221 9.10 -14.65 -58.99
C GLN A 221 7.57 -14.58 -59.03
N GLY A 222 6.93 -13.65 -58.31
CA GLY A 222 5.52 -13.37 -58.49
C GLY A 222 5.28 -12.46 -59.69
N GLY A 223 4.04 -12.05 -59.86
CA GLY A 223 3.65 -11.12 -60.92
C GLY A 223 2.73 -10.02 -60.39
N PRO A 224 2.35 -9.08 -61.26
CA PRO A 224 1.66 -7.86 -60.84
C PRO A 224 0.29 -8.17 -60.22
N LEU A 225 -0.16 -7.27 -59.36
CA LEU A 225 -1.55 -7.24 -58.91
C LEU A 225 -2.41 -6.57 -59.99
N GLU A 226 -3.46 -7.24 -60.41
CA GLU A 226 -4.44 -6.72 -61.37
C GLU A 226 -5.76 -6.44 -60.65
N ILE A 227 -6.24 -5.19 -60.72
CA ILE A 227 -7.49 -4.74 -60.10
C ILE A 227 -8.52 -4.50 -61.21
N GLY A 228 -9.72 -5.07 -61.03
CA GLY A 228 -10.84 -4.97 -61.97
C GLY A 228 -10.79 -5.95 -63.14
N GLY A 229 -9.83 -6.88 -63.19
CA GLY A 229 -9.82 -7.93 -64.22
C GLY A 229 -8.76 -9.02 -64.06
N ARG A 230 -8.90 -10.09 -64.86
CA ARG A 230 -7.97 -11.23 -64.88
C ARG A 230 -7.47 -11.59 -66.27
N ARG A 231 -6.29 -12.23 -66.31
CA ARG A 231 -5.70 -12.81 -67.52
C ARG A 231 -5.81 -14.34 -67.53
N ASN A 232 -5.93 -14.94 -68.71
CA ASN A 232 -5.89 -16.38 -68.94
C ASN A 232 -4.44 -16.94 -69.07
N ALA A 233 -4.32 -18.25 -69.26
CA ALA A 233 -3.03 -18.95 -69.41
C ALA A 233 -2.16 -18.47 -70.58
N SER A 234 -2.75 -17.81 -71.59
CA SER A 234 -2.02 -17.17 -72.70
C SER A 234 -1.62 -15.72 -72.40
N ASN A 235 -1.72 -15.30 -71.14
CA ASN A 235 -1.47 -13.95 -70.64
C ASN A 235 -2.36 -12.84 -71.26
N ALA A 236 -3.53 -13.22 -71.79
CA ALA A 236 -4.51 -12.29 -72.36
C ALA A 236 -5.66 -12.06 -71.38
N TYR A 237 -6.14 -10.81 -71.26
CA TYR A 237 -7.34 -10.53 -70.45
C TYR A 237 -8.55 -11.29 -70.98
N SER A 238 -9.27 -11.94 -70.08
CA SER A 238 -10.39 -12.81 -70.45
C SER A 238 -11.69 -12.50 -69.71
N GLN A 239 -11.62 -11.90 -68.52
CA GLN A 239 -12.78 -11.55 -67.68
C GLN A 239 -12.47 -10.27 -66.88
N PHE A 240 -13.51 -9.48 -66.60
CA PHE A 240 -13.40 -8.14 -65.99
C PHE A 240 -14.52 -7.93 -64.96
N LEU A 241 -14.25 -7.10 -63.95
CA LEU A 241 -15.30 -6.47 -63.14
C LEU A 241 -16.14 -5.57 -64.05
N ARG A 242 -17.46 -5.68 -63.95
CA ARG A 242 -18.40 -4.86 -64.73
C ARG A 242 -19.07 -3.88 -63.78
N GLY A 243 -18.35 -2.85 -63.41
CA GLY A 243 -18.79 -1.87 -62.43
C GLY A 243 -17.72 -0.82 -62.17
N THR A 244 -17.93 -0.04 -61.12
CA THR A 244 -16.93 0.87 -60.55
C THR A 244 -16.37 0.27 -59.27
N VAL A 245 -15.07 0.45 -59.06
CA VAL A 245 -14.43 0.36 -57.74
C VAL A 245 -14.17 1.79 -57.34
N ASP A 246 -14.33 2.11 -56.07
CA ASP A 246 -13.98 3.42 -55.51
C ASP A 246 -12.72 3.27 -54.64
N GLU A 247 -12.86 2.86 -53.39
CA GLU A 247 -11.72 2.59 -52.52
C GLU A 247 -11.34 1.10 -52.53
N LEU A 248 -10.05 0.77 -52.53
CA LEU A 248 -9.53 -0.59 -52.34
C LEU A 248 -8.33 -0.55 -51.39
N ARG A 249 -8.37 -1.36 -50.34
CA ARG A 249 -7.29 -1.52 -49.37
C ARG A 249 -6.88 -2.99 -49.28
N ILE A 250 -5.57 -3.23 -49.27
CA ILE A 250 -4.95 -4.52 -48.97
C ILE A 250 -4.08 -4.31 -47.75
N SER A 251 -4.31 -5.09 -46.71
CA SER A 251 -3.57 -5.06 -45.45
C SER A 251 -2.91 -6.40 -45.20
N ARG A 252 -1.71 -6.41 -44.61
CA ARG A 252 -0.97 -7.61 -44.20
C ARG A 252 -1.33 -8.05 -42.78
N ALA A 253 -2.58 -7.83 -42.40
CA ALA A 253 -3.15 -8.18 -41.11
C ALA A 253 -4.60 -8.65 -41.29
N PHE A 254 -5.07 -9.48 -40.36
CA PHE A 254 -6.48 -9.81 -40.23
C PHE A 254 -7.16 -8.64 -39.50
N LEU A 255 -7.86 -7.79 -40.24
CA LEU A 255 -8.52 -6.62 -39.65
C LEU A 255 -9.83 -7.06 -39.00
N ASP A 256 -10.10 -6.61 -37.79
CA ASP A 256 -11.42 -6.80 -37.17
C ASP A 256 -12.50 -5.95 -37.84
N GLN A 257 -13.76 -6.29 -37.62
CA GLN A 257 -14.88 -5.62 -38.28
C GLN A 257 -14.89 -4.10 -38.05
N SER A 258 -14.55 -3.65 -36.84
CA SER A 258 -14.44 -2.23 -36.48
C SER A 258 -13.34 -1.50 -37.25
N ARG A 259 -12.36 -2.24 -37.78
CA ARG A 259 -11.18 -1.71 -38.47
C ARG A 259 -11.34 -1.71 -39.99
N LEU A 260 -12.43 -2.30 -40.52
CA LEU A 260 -12.77 -2.22 -41.95
C LEU A 260 -13.30 -0.82 -42.28
N LEU A 261 -13.16 -0.41 -43.55
CA LEU A 261 -13.69 0.83 -44.16
C LEU A 261 -15.23 0.82 -44.23
N SER A 262 -15.88 0.57 -43.10
CA SER A 262 -17.31 0.29 -42.95
C SER A 262 -18.13 1.52 -42.54
N ALA A 263 -17.48 2.66 -42.31
CA ALA A 263 -18.08 3.99 -42.13
C ALA A 263 -17.17 5.07 -42.73
N ALA A 264 -17.65 6.32 -42.83
CA ALA A 264 -16.85 7.46 -43.25
C ALA A 264 -15.56 7.51 -42.41
N SER A 265 -14.42 7.67 -43.08
CA SER A 265 -13.15 8.02 -42.45
C SER A 265 -13.36 9.17 -41.47
N THR A 266 -12.95 9.00 -40.20
CA THR A 266 -12.98 10.07 -39.21
C THR A 266 -11.80 11.02 -39.45
N ASP A 267 -12.06 12.32 -39.37
CA ASP A 267 -11.14 13.46 -39.44
C ASP A 267 -11.58 14.37 -38.30
N CYS A 268 -11.23 13.96 -37.07
CA CYS A 268 -11.77 14.54 -35.84
C CYS A 268 -11.13 15.90 -35.53
N ASP A 269 -9.91 16.13 -35.99
CA ASP A 269 -9.21 17.42 -35.89
C ASP A 269 -9.55 18.40 -37.03
N ALA A 270 -10.35 17.94 -38.01
CA ALA A 270 -10.86 18.67 -39.15
C ALA A 270 -9.77 19.26 -40.06
N ASN A 271 -8.60 18.61 -40.12
CA ASN A 271 -7.45 19.07 -40.88
C ASN A 271 -7.54 18.67 -42.38
N GLY A 272 -8.50 17.82 -42.76
CA GLY A 272 -8.70 17.30 -44.12
C GLY A 272 -7.90 16.04 -44.46
N VAL A 273 -7.24 15.44 -43.47
CA VAL A 273 -6.54 14.15 -43.45
C VAL A 273 -7.33 13.23 -42.53
N ALA A 274 -7.31 11.93 -42.82
CA ALA A 274 -7.98 10.98 -41.92
C ALA A 274 -7.13 10.77 -40.67
N ASP A 275 -7.77 10.56 -39.52
CA ASP A 275 -7.06 10.26 -38.27
C ASP A 275 -6.10 9.05 -38.44
N GLU A 276 -6.53 8.01 -39.15
CA GLU A 276 -5.71 6.82 -39.45
C GLU A 276 -4.48 7.11 -40.34
N LEU A 277 -4.51 8.21 -41.11
CA LEU A 277 -3.40 8.70 -41.91
C LEU A 277 -2.46 9.58 -41.08
N ASP A 278 -2.99 10.44 -40.22
CA ASP A 278 -2.19 11.27 -39.31
C ASP A 278 -1.35 10.40 -38.37
N ILE A 279 -1.96 9.39 -37.74
CA ILE A 279 -1.28 8.40 -36.88
C ILE A 279 -0.20 7.62 -37.64
N SER A 280 -0.40 7.39 -38.93
CA SER A 280 0.57 6.66 -39.76
C SER A 280 1.79 7.50 -40.13
N VAL A 281 1.64 8.83 -40.18
CA VAL A 281 2.71 9.79 -40.50
C VAL A 281 3.50 10.13 -39.24
N ASP A 282 2.81 10.31 -38.12
CA ASP A 282 3.40 10.58 -36.82
C ASP A 282 2.76 9.65 -35.77
N PRO A 283 3.37 8.51 -35.45
CA PRO A 283 2.80 7.60 -34.46
C PRO A 283 2.77 8.13 -33.02
N SER A 284 3.36 9.30 -32.73
CA SER A 284 3.35 9.87 -31.37
C SER A 284 2.08 10.63 -31.00
N ILE A 285 1.17 10.86 -31.97
CA ILE A 285 -0.14 11.53 -31.75
C ILE A 285 -1.30 10.55 -31.47
N ASP A 286 -0.96 9.27 -31.32
CA ASP A 286 -1.78 8.15 -30.80
C ASP A 286 -0.89 7.35 -29.85
N CYS A 287 -0.51 8.00 -28.76
CA CYS A 287 0.52 7.54 -27.84
C CYS A 287 0.12 6.24 -27.12
N ASN A 288 -1.17 6.05 -26.82
CA ASN A 288 -1.72 4.82 -26.24
C ASN A 288 -2.01 3.72 -27.29
N ARG A 289 -1.85 4.03 -28.58
CA ARG A 289 -2.00 3.15 -29.76
C ARG A 289 -3.39 2.55 -29.92
N ASN A 290 -4.42 3.26 -29.48
CA ASN A 290 -5.81 2.83 -29.60
C ASN A 290 -6.44 3.19 -30.95
N ALA A 291 -5.68 3.86 -31.83
CA ALA A 291 -6.07 4.31 -33.17
C ALA A 291 -7.07 5.47 -33.20
N VAL A 292 -7.10 6.29 -32.14
CA VAL A 292 -7.74 7.61 -32.06
C VAL A 292 -6.64 8.65 -31.83
N LEU A 293 -6.77 9.85 -32.39
CA LEU A 293 -5.82 10.93 -32.11
C LEU A 293 -5.97 11.39 -30.65
N ASP A 294 -4.85 11.57 -29.95
CA ASP A 294 -4.84 11.99 -28.54
C ASP A 294 -5.63 13.30 -28.35
N SER A 295 -5.48 14.24 -29.29
CA SER A 295 -6.21 15.51 -29.29
C SER A 295 -7.73 15.35 -29.38
N CYS A 296 -8.20 14.25 -29.96
CA CYS A 296 -9.62 13.96 -30.10
C CYS A 296 -10.15 13.21 -28.87
N GLU A 297 -9.33 12.38 -28.23
CA GLU A 297 -9.66 11.76 -26.94
C GLU A 297 -9.80 12.83 -25.85
N LEU A 298 -8.85 13.77 -25.75
CA LEU A 298 -8.92 14.89 -24.79
C LEU A 298 -10.12 15.83 -25.02
N ALA A 299 -10.61 15.92 -26.27
CA ALA A 299 -11.78 16.73 -26.59
C ALA A 299 -13.10 16.08 -26.16
N ASP A 300 -13.19 14.74 -26.21
CA ASP A 300 -14.38 13.97 -25.84
C ASP A 300 -14.39 13.59 -24.34
N GLU A 301 -13.22 13.28 -23.77
CA GLU A 301 -13.02 12.88 -22.37
C GLU A 301 -11.86 13.69 -21.74
N PRO A 302 -12.11 14.94 -21.30
CA PRO A 302 -11.08 15.79 -20.69
C PRO A 302 -10.48 15.22 -19.40
N ASP A 303 -11.19 14.28 -18.75
CA ASP A 303 -10.75 13.62 -17.52
C ASP A 303 -9.61 12.61 -17.76
N LEU A 304 -9.21 12.38 -19.02
CA LEU A 304 -8.05 11.57 -19.42
C LEU A 304 -6.69 12.31 -19.28
N ASP A 305 -6.72 13.60 -18.96
CA ASP A 305 -5.58 14.48 -18.65
C ASP A 305 -5.89 15.16 -17.31
N CYS A 306 -5.82 14.38 -16.23
CA CYS A 306 -6.23 14.81 -14.91
C CYS A 306 -5.32 15.93 -14.37
N ASN A 307 -4.04 15.93 -14.74
CA ASN A 307 -3.08 16.97 -14.37
C ASN A 307 -3.15 18.23 -15.26
N MET A 308 -3.98 18.20 -16.31
CA MET A 308 -4.30 19.30 -17.24
C MET A 308 -3.09 19.86 -18.00
N ASP A 309 -2.08 19.05 -18.28
CA ASP A 309 -0.87 19.50 -18.96
C ASP A 309 -0.94 19.38 -20.49
N GLY A 310 -2.04 18.85 -21.01
CA GLY A 310 -2.34 18.77 -22.44
C GLY A 310 -1.88 17.48 -23.11
N THR A 311 -1.41 16.49 -22.33
CA THR A 311 -1.11 15.13 -22.79
C THR A 311 -1.97 14.14 -22.00
N ILE A 312 -2.51 13.12 -22.64
CA ILE A 312 -3.28 12.08 -21.94
C ILE A 312 -2.39 11.39 -20.91
N ASP A 313 -2.85 11.20 -19.66
CA ASP A 313 -2.05 10.64 -18.57
C ASP A 313 -1.42 9.28 -18.95
N THR A 314 -2.16 8.42 -19.66
CA THR A 314 -1.66 7.11 -20.17
C THR A 314 -0.51 7.21 -21.18
N CYS A 315 -0.25 8.42 -21.68
CA CYS A 315 0.76 8.74 -22.67
C CYS A 315 1.94 9.52 -22.13
N GLN A 316 1.85 9.93 -20.87
CA GLN A 316 2.93 10.56 -20.15
C GLN A 316 3.77 9.45 -19.55
N VAL A 317 4.91 9.20 -20.19
CA VAL A 317 5.80 8.08 -19.86
C VAL A 317 7.05 8.64 -19.22
N ASP A 318 7.40 8.15 -18.03
CA ASP A 318 8.68 8.47 -17.42
C ASP A 318 9.51 7.18 -17.26
N PRO A 319 10.68 7.09 -17.90
CA PRO A 319 11.52 5.91 -17.78
C PRO A 319 12.04 5.78 -16.35
N PHE A 320 12.25 4.54 -15.90
CA PHE A 320 12.84 4.31 -14.59
C PHE A 320 14.25 4.90 -14.57
N ARG A 321 14.53 5.73 -13.56
CA ARG A 321 15.85 6.35 -13.38
C ARG A 321 16.45 5.97 -12.04
N TYR A 322 17.69 5.53 -12.09
CA TYR A 322 18.57 5.52 -10.93
C TYR A 322 19.00 6.97 -10.65
N VAL A 323 18.27 7.66 -9.77
CA VAL A 323 18.42 9.09 -9.43
C VAL A 323 18.89 9.27 -8.00
N LEU A 324 19.78 10.25 -7.76
CA LEU A 324 20.16 10.72 -6.41
C LEU A 324 20.08 12.25 -6.32
N ASP A 325 19.46 12.90 -7.30
CA ASP A 325 19.46 14.36 -7.51
C ASP A 325 18.07 14.82 -8.00
N ASP A 326 17.75 16.10 -7.83
CA ASP A 326 16.51 16.74 -8.29
C ASP A 326 16.57 17.25 -9.75
N GLY A 327 17.74 17.17 -10.38
CA GLY A 327 17.99 17.56 -11.78
C GLY A 327 18.46 18.99 -11.97
N ASP A 328 18.45 19.80 -10.91
CA ASP A 328 19.10 21.10 -10.87
C ASP A 328 20.54 20.98 -10.32
N SER A 329 21.33 22.03 -10.47
CA SER A 329 22.67 22.08 -9.89
C SER A 329 22.96 23.45 -9.30
N GLU A 330 23.32 23.45 -8.03
CA GLU A 330 23.60 24.64 -7.22
C GLU A 330 25.10 24.80 -6.98
N ALA A 331 25.88 23.75 -7.23
CA ALA A 331 27.31 23.73 -7.01
C ALA A 331 28.09 23.06 -8.16
N ARG A 332 29.38 23.39 -8.22
CA ARG A 332 30.33 22.76 -9.15
C ARG A 332 31.59 22.44 -8.40
N VAL A 333 32.16 21.29 -8.73
CA VAL A 333 33.28 20.72 -7.99
C VAL A 333 34.39 20.34 -8.95
N ASN A 334 35.61 20.36 -8.42
CA ASN A 334 36.78 19.80 -9.07
C ASN A 334 37.55 18.93 -8.09
N SER A 335 38.36 18.05 -8.67
CA SER A 335 39.35 17.30 -7.91
C SER A 335 40.63 18.10 -7.67
N ASP A 336 41.48 17.59 -6.80
CA ASP A 336 42.87 18.02 -6.58
C ASP A 336 43.80 17.67 -7.77
N GLY A 337 43.29 16.92 -8.75
CA GLY A 337 43.96 16.60 -10.01
C GLY A 337 43.76 17.65 -11.11
N THR A 338 44.33 17.39 -12.28
CA THR A 338 44.07 18.17 -13.49
C THR A 338 43.04 17.52 -14.39
N HIS A 339 42.46 16.39 -13.99
CA HIS A 339 41.43 15.63 -14.70
C HIS A 339 40.54 14.98 -13.64
N THR A 340 39.24 14.90 -13.92
CA THR A 340 38.25 14.51 -12.91
C THR A 340 37.30 13.46 -13.49
N ALA A 341 37.07 12.41 -12.71
CA ALA A 341 35.95 11.50 -12.87
C ALA A 341 35.01 11.69 -11.68
N TRP A 342 33.72 11.67 -11.94
CA TRP A 342 32.69 11.79 -10.92
C TRP A 342 31.60 10.76 -11.18
N MET A 343 31.13 10.11 -10.12
CA MET A 343 30.24 8.96 -10.24
C MET A 343 29.39 8.74 -9.00
N ASN A 344 28.22 8.16 -9.21
CA ASN A 344 27.27 7.76 -8.18
C ASN A 344 27.24 6.23 -8.07
N LEU A 345 27.30 5.73 -6.85
CA LEU A 345 27.04 4.34 -6.49
C LEU A 345 25.53 4.09 -6.46
N MET A 346 25.10 3.08 -7.18
CA MET A 346 23.72 2.62 -7.31
C MET A 346 23.65 1.12 -7.02
N PHE A 347 22.46 0.63 -6.69
CA PHE A 347 22.19 -0.80 -6.52
C PHE A 347 21.14 -1.21 -7.53
N VAL A 348 21.36 -2.33 -8.23
CA VAL A 348 20.39 -2.86 -9.19
C VAL A 348 19.06 -3.13 -8.47
N GLU A 349 17.96 -2.59 -8.98
CA GLU A 349 16.63 -2.86 -8.46
C GLU A 349 16.00 -4.09 -9.13
N GLU A 350 15.13 -4.81 -8.42
CA GLU A 350 14.44 -5.99 -8.97
C GLU A 350 13.54 -5.59 -10.14
N GLY A 351 13.77 -6.18 -11.32
CA GLY A 351 13.06 -5.84 -12.56
C GLY A 351 13.72 -4.73 -13.39
N HIS A 352 14.82 -4.15 -12.92
CA HIS A 352 15.60 -3.10 -13.60
C HIS A 352 17.06 -3.52 -13.80
N GLU A 353 17.28 -4.80 -14.11
CA GLU A 353 18.63 -5.38 -14.31
C GLU A 353 19.33 -4.87 -15.58
N THR A 354 18.65 -4.04 -16.38
CA THR A 354 19.15 -3.43 -17.61
C THR A 354 19.08 -1.91 -17.58
N VAL A 355 20.00 -1.25 -18.27
CA VAL A 355 20.06 0.21 -18.45
C VAL A 355 20.12 0.50 -19.94
N THR A 356 19.29 1.42 -20.42
CA THR A 356 19.21 1.86 -21.81
C THR A 356 19.97 3.16 -22.07
N GLY A 357 20.26 3.97 -21.06
CA GLY A 357 21.00 5.23 -21.23
C GLY A 357 21.62 5.81 -19.96
N ILE A 358 22.35 6.91 -20.12
CA ILE A 358 22.90 7.72 -19.02
C ILE A 358 22.43 9.18 -19.20
N GLU A 359 21.89 9.77 -18.13
CA GLU A 359 21.64 11.21 -18.07
C GLU A 359 22.77 11.92 -17.33
N VAL A 360 23.19 13.07 -17.84
CA VAL A 360 24.18 13.93 -17.20
C VAL A 360 23.86 15.40 -17.42
N LEU A 361 23.93 16.21 -16.38
CA LEU A 361 23.84 17.66 -16.52
C LEU A 361 25.20 18.22 -16.96
N MET A 362 25.23 18.88 -18.11
CA MET A 362 26.48 19.30 -18.72
C MET A 362 27.02 20.60 -18.11
N PRO A 363 28.27 20.63 -17.60
CA PRO A 363 28.86 21.85 -17.11
C PRO A 363 29.25 22.81 -18.25
N VAL A 364 29.03 24.13 -18.05
CA VAL A 364 29.47 25.17 -18.99
C VAL A 364 30.96 25.10 -19.35
N ASP A 365 31.81 24.64 -18.42
CA ASP A 365 33.24 24.53 -18.63
C ASP A 365 33.63 23.36 -19.55
N GLU A 366 32.76 22.35 -19.72
CA GLU A 366 32.99 21.21 -20.62
C GLU A 366 32.38 21.39 -22.02
N ILE A 367 31.73 22.53 -22.29
CA ILE A 367 31.20 22.83 -23.62
C ILE A 367 32.32 22.82 -24.67
N GLY A 368 32.12 22.02 -25.72
CA GLY A 368 33.07 21.89 -26.82
C GLY A 368 34.32 21.04 -26.52
N VAL A 369 34.38 20.38 -25.36
CA VAL A 369 35.48 19.48 -24.98
C VAL A 369 35.00 18.02 -24.92
N PRO A 370 35.80 17.04 -25.39
CA PRO A 370 35.44 15.63 -25.30
C PRO A 370 35.38 15.12 -23.86
N PHE A 371 34.28 14.46 -23.50
CA PHE A 371 34.11 13.69 -22.27
C PHE A 371 33.57 12.28 -22.59
N GLY A 372 33.55 11.39 -21.59
CA GLY A 372 32.91 10.09 -21.70
C GLY A 372 32.00 9.78 -20.52
N LEU A 373 30.99 8.95 -20.76
CA LEU A 373 30.04 8.43 -19.78
C LEU A 373 30.21 6.92 -19.64
N TYR A 374 30.08 6.41 -18.42
CA TYR A 374 30.43 5.02 -18.12
C TYR A 374 29.50 4.42 -17.07
N LEU A 375 29.26 3.13 -17.23
CA LEU A 375 28.77 2.23 -16.19
C LEU A 375 29.93 1.35 -15.73
N TRP A 376 30.15 1.24 -14.43
CA TRP A 376 31.14 0.34 -13.83
C TRP A 376 30.46 -0.66 -12.90
N SER A 377 30.95 -1.89 -12.86
CA SER A 377 30.60 -2.86 -11.84
C SER A 377 31.53 -2.71 -10.65
N ASP A 378 31.05 -3.06 -9.46
CA ASP A 378 31.84 -3.23 -8.23
C ASP A 378 32.03 -4.74 -7.94
N PRO A 379 33.17 -5.35 -8.34
CA PRO A 379 33.37 -6.79 -8.27
C PRO A 379 33.47 -7.38 -6.86
N ASP A 380 33.98 -6.62 -5.89
CA ASP A 380 34.08 -7.07 -4.50
C ASP A 380 32.88 -6.64 -3.63
N GLY A 381 32.04 -5.74 -4.15
CA GLY A 381 30.75 -5.35 -3.59
C GLY A 381 30.88 -4.44 -2.37
N ASN A 382 32.03 -3.76 -2.22
CA ASN A 382 32.33 -2.94 -1.05
C ASN A 382 31.84 -1.48 -1.16
N GLY A 383 31.34 -1.06 -2.33
CA GLY A 383 30.84 0.29 -2.61
C GLY A 383 31.94 1.35 -2.82
N VAL A 384 33.18 0.94 -3.04
CA VAL A 384 34.36 1.80 -3.28
C VAL A 384 34.84 1.59 -4.72
N PRO A 385 35.13 2.67 -5.48
CA PRO A 385 35.47 2.54 -6.89
C PRO A 385 36.93 2.08 -7.16
N ASP A 386 37.59 1.44 -6.20
CA ASP A 386 39.02 1.09 -6.30
C ASP A 386 39.30 -0.17 -7.13
N ASP A 387 38.30 -1.04 -7.31
CA ASP A 387 38.39 -2.24 -8.15
C ASP A 387 37.35 -2.28 -9.29
N CYS A 388 36.68 -1.14 -9.55
CA CYS A 388 35.66 -0.99 -10.57
C CYS A 388 36.10 -1.46 -11.97
N THR A 389 35.21 -2.13 -12.68
CA THR A 389 35.41 -2.52 -14.09
C THR A 389 34.31 -2.00 -14.99
N VAL A 390 34.66 -1.44 -16.15
CA VAL A 390 33.69 -0.87 -17.10
C VAL A 390 32.74 -1.96 -17.62
N ILE A 391 31.44 -1.74 -17.44
CA ILE A 391 30.34 -2.53 -18.00
C ILE A 391 30.01 -2.01 -19.41
N ALA A 392 29.79 -0.70 -19.54
CA ALA A 392 29.47 -0.02 -20.79
C ALA A 392 29.95 1.42 -20.78
N ARG A 393 30.09 2.02 -21.97
CA ARG A 393 30.61 3.39 -22.13
C ARG A 393 30.11 4.09 -23.39
N ILE A 394 30.08 5.42 -23.31
CA ILE A 394 29.81 6.35 -24.41
C ILE A 394 30.96 7.37 -24.42
N GLU A 395 31.81 7.35 -25.46
CA GLU A 395 33.08 8.09 -25.51
C GLU A 395 33.08 9.21 -26.55
N ASP A 396 34.05 10.13 -26.44
CA ASP A 396 34.30 11.24 -27.36
C ASP A 396 33.09 12.18 -27.56
N LEU A 397 32.25 12.31 -26.52
CA LEU A 397 31.06 13.15 -26.53
C LEU A 397 31.43 14.63 -26.49
N VAL A 398 30.79 15.45 -27.31
CA VAL A 398 30.97 16.90 -27.34
C VAL A 398 29.60 17.56 -27.45
N VAL A 399 29.31 18.45 -26.50
CA VAL A 399 28.03 19.18 -26.40
C VAL A 399 28.26 20.69 -26.55
N ASP A 400 27.24 21.42 -27.01
CA ASP A 400 27.26 22.87 -27.21
C ASP A 400 26.33 23.66 -26.27
N GLU A 401 25.66 22.97 -25.33
CA GLU A 401 24.73 23.56 -24.37
C GLU A 401 24.91 23.05 -22.93
N VAL A 402 24.40 23.84 -21.97
CA VAL A 402 24.33 23.51 -20.54
C VAL A 402 22.91 23.03 -20.26
N ALA A 403 22.69 21.73 -20.36
CA ALA A 403 21.40 21.10 -20.11
C ALA A 403 21.60 19.70 -19.52
N LEU A 404 20.56 19.17 -18.87
CA LEU A 404 20.46 17.75 -18.54
C LEU A 404 20.22 17.01 -19.85
N LEU A 405 21.16 16.14 -20.22
CA LEU A 405 21.14 15.45 -21.50
C LEU A 405 21.12 13.94 -21.27
N THR A 406 20.25 13.26 -22.02
CA THR A 406 20.15 11.79 -22.06
C THR A 406 20.99 11.26 -23.22
N PHE A 407 21.81 10.25 -22.95
CA PHE A 407 22.63 9.56 -23.93
C PHE A 407 22.32 8.06 -23.93
N ASP A 408 21.77 7.57 -25.03
CA ASP A 408 21.32 6.19 -25.15
C ASP A 408 22.47 5.25 -25.53
N PHE A 409 22.46 4.05 -24.95
CA PHE A 409 23.24 2.93 -25.45
C PHE A 409 22.59 2.36 -26.72
N PRO A 410 23.38 1.85 -27.68
CA PRO A 410 22.83 1.22 -28.88
C PRO A 410 21.96 -0.02 -28.61
N ASP A 411 22.21 -0.70 -27.50
CA ASP A 411 21.49 -1.88 -27.01
C ASP A 411 21.40 -1.81 -25.47
N PRO A 412 20.33 -2.33 -24.82
CA PRO A 412 20.23 -2.37 -23.36
C PRO A 412 21.41 -3.09 -22.72
N VAL A 413 21.97 -2.49 -21.65
CA VAL A 413 23.15 -2.96 -20.93
C VAL A 413 22.71 -3.66 -19.64
N THR A 414 22.99 -4.95 -19.50
CA THR A 414 22.77 -5.67 -18.24
C THR A 414 23.81 -5.29 -17.19
N ILE A 415 23.36 -4.75 -16.05
CA ILE A 415 24.23 -4.24 -14.98
C ILE A 415 24.44 -5.23 -13.82
N GLY A 416 23.56 -6.22 -13.67
CA GLY A 416 23.70 -7.28 -12.67
C GLY A 416 22.34 -7.80 -12.20
N PRO A 417 22.28 -8.83 -11.34
CA PRO A 417 21.05 -9.18 -10.62
C PRO A 417 20.68 -8.13 -9.55
N ALA A 418 19.41 -8.10 -9.12
CA ALA A 418 18.94 -7.24 -8.03
C ALA A 418 19.86 -7.26 -6.80
N GLY A 419 20.10 -6.07 -6.22
CA GLY A 419 21.02 -5.83 -5.11
C GLY A 419 22.50 -5.72 -5.50
N THR A 420 22.86 -5.84 -6.78
CA THR A 420 24.27 -5.70 -7.23
C THR A 420 24.69 -4.23 -7.22
N PRO A 421 25.82 -3.84 -6.60
CA PRO A 421 26.33 -2.48 -6.70
C PRO A 421 26.94 -2.21 -8.09
N PHE A 422 26.66 -1.03 -8.62
CA PHE A 422 27.27 -0.52 -9.83
C PHE A 422 27.44 1.01 -9.73
N PHE A 423 28.35 1.56 -10.52
CA PHE A 423 28.55 3.01 -10.59
C PHE A 423 28.09 3.54 -11.95
N VAL A 424 27.50 4.72 -11.95
CA VAL A 424 27.22 5.52 -13.15
C VAL A 424 27.94 6.86 -13.01
N GLY A 425 28.62 7.30 -14.06
CA GLY A 425 29.44 8.52 -13.96
C GLY A 425 30.05 8.99 -15.26
N ALA A 426 30.81 10.06 -15.15
CA ALA A 426 31.50 10.69 -16.28
C ALA A 426 33.00 10.85 -16.02
N VAL A 427 33.77 10.89 -17.10
CA VAL A 427 35.20 11.15 -17.10
C VAL A 427 35.50 12.29 -18.07
N ALA A 428 36.06 13.39 -17.55
CA ALA A 428 36.49 14.52 -18.35
C ALA A 428 38.03 14.55 -18.47
N SER A 429 38.52 14.54 -19.72
CA SER A 429 39.95 14.71 -20.03
C SER A 429 40.31 16.19 -20.23
N SER A 430 39.83 17.07 -19.35
CA SER A 430 40.02 18.52 -19.40
C SER A 430 40.81 19.01 -18.17
N ASN A 431 41.55 20.13 -18.31
CA ASN A 431 42.25 20.80 -17.21
C ASN A 431 41.40 21.95 -16.61
N PHE A 432 40.08 21.90 -16.71
CA PHE A 432 39.22 22.97 -16.20
C PHE A 432 39.11 22.95 -14.68
N GLN A 433 38.73 24.10 -14.13
CA GLN A 433 38.74 24.31 -12.68
C GLN A 433 37.52 23.72 -11.98
N TYR A 434 36.42 23.36 -12.69
CA TYR A 434 35.16 22.83 -12.14
C TYR A 434 34.39 21.95 -13.14
N PRO A 435 34.91 20.76 -13.48
CA PRO A 435 34.35 19.90 -14.53
C PRO A 435 33.08 19.12 -14.14
N ALA A 436 32.67 19.10 -12.86
CA ALA A 436 31.52 18.31 -12.40
C ALA A 436 30.44 19.19 -11.74
N VAL A 437 29.18 18.92 -12.06
CA VAL A 437 27.99 19.59 -11.49
C VAL A 437 27.44 18.79 -10.32
N LEU A 438 27.11 19.48 -9.25
CA LEU A 438 26.66 18.90 -8.00
C LEU A 438 25.32 19.50 -7.62
N ASP A 439 24.38 18.64 -7.22
CA ASP A 439 23.14 18.99 -6.53
C ASP A 439 23.39 18.92 -5.02
N ILE A 440 23.08 19.99 -4.30
CA ILE A 440 23.25 20.08 -2.84
C ILE A 440 21.91 20.22 -2.10
N THR A 441 20.80 20.28 -2.83
CA THR A 441 19.45 20.30 -2.30
C THR A 441 18.91 18.88 -2.16
N ALA A 442 17.84 18.70 -1.38
CA ALA A 442 17.25 17.38 -1.16
C ALA A 442 16.35 17.01 -2.35
N PRO A 443 16.29 15.72 -2.76
CA PRO A 443 16.81 14.55 -2.07
C PRO A 443 18.30 14.29 -2.39
N HIS A 444 19.13 14.07 -1.36
CA HIS A 444 20.51 13.59 -1.54
C HIS A 444 20.84 12.43 -0.58
N SER A 445 21.51 11.41 -1.09
CA SER A 445 21.96 10.22 -0.35
C SER A 445 23.44 10.32 0.01
N PHE A 446 23.77 10.17 1.29
CA PHE A 446 25.16 10.19 1.77
C PHE A 446 25.91 8.89 1.43
N GLY A 447 27.21 9.02 1.14
CA GLY A 447 28.14 7.90 0.97
C GLY A 447 28.07 7.24 -0.40
N ARG A 448 27.42 7.87 -1.39
CA ARG A 448 27.22 7.30 -2.73
C ARG A 448 27.97 8.03 -3.84
N SER A 449 28.37 9.28 -3.64
CA SER A 449 28.96 10.10 -4.71
C SER A 449 30.47 10.24 -4.55
N TRP A 450 31.21 9.76 -5.55
CA TRP A 450 32.67 9.70 -5.54
C TRP A 450 33.28 10.67 -6.54
N VAL A 451 34.40 11.28 -6.17
CA VAL A 451 35.29 12.03 -7.07
C VAL A 451 36.64 11.35 -7.15
N VAL A 452 37.17 11.25 -8.37
CA VAL A 452 38.52 10.74 -8.64
C VAL A 452 39.32 11.78 -9.42
N GLY A 453 40.49 12.14 -8.92
CA GLY A 453 41.37 13.14 -9.49
C GLY A 453 42.74 12.59 -9.92
N ARG A 454 43.23 13.00 -11.09
CA ARG A 454 44.57 12.64 -11.61
C ARG A 454 45.28 13.83 -12.26
N ASN A 455 46.61 13.89 -12.19
CA ASN A 455 47.45 14.90 -12.87
C ASN A 455 47.73 14.58 -14.38
N GLY A 456 46.91 13.72 -14.98
CA GLY A 456 46.97 13.24 -16.35
C GLY A 456 45.64 12.54 -16.72
N PRO A 457 45.41 12.16 -17.99
CA PRO A 457 44.14 11.57 -18.42
C PRO A 457 43.75 10.37 -17.55
N ILE A 458 42.49 10.30 -17.14
CA ILE A 458 41.97 9.18 -16.36
C ILE A 458 41.74 7.99 -17.29
N ASN A 459 42.21 6.81 -16.88
CA ASN A 459 41.88 5.56 -17.55
C ASN A 459 40.60 5.00 -16.92
N PRO A 460 39.46 4.95 -17.63
CA PRO A 460 38.21 4.44 -17.06
C PRO A 460 38.27 2.93 -16.74
N ASP A 461 39.20 2.19 -17.35
CA ASP A 461 39.43 0.76 -17.09
C ASP A 461 40.37 0.51 -15.88
N ASP A 462 40.97 1.55 -15.29
CA ASP A 462 41.83 1.47 -14.09
C ASP A 462 41.82 2.83 -13.36
N LEU A 463 40.81 3.03 -12.52
CA LEU A 463 40.62 4.29 -11.79
C LEU A 463 41.69 4.54 -10.72
N MET A 464 42.50 3.55 -10.36
CA MET A 464 43.53 3.65 -9.32
C MET A 464 44.92 4.01 -9.87
N GLU A 465 45.08 4.10 -11.19
CA GLU A 465 46.37 4.44 -11.81
C GLU A 465 46.79 5.89 -11.53
N GLU A 466 47.82 6.08 -10.69
CA GLU A 466 48.43 7.38 -10.38
C GLU A 466 47.44 8.43 -9.80
N VAL A 467 46.42 7.96 -9.07
CA VAL A 467 45.42 8.80 -8.40
C VAL A 467 46.04 9.79 -7.44
N VAL A 468 45.56 11.04 -7.53
CA VAL A 468 45.88 12.14 -6.60
C VAL A 468 44.78 12.28 -5.56
N GLU A 469 43.54 11.97 -5.94
CA GLU A 469 42.36 12.06 -5.09
C GLU A 469 41.35 10.95 -5.42
N MET A 470 40.82 10.27 -4.41
CA MET A 470 39.65 9.40 -4.51
C MET A 470 38.93 9.49 -3.18
N ASN A 471 37.84 10.26 -3.16
CA ASN A 471 37.09 10.54 -1.93
C ASN A 471 35.59 10.59 -2.24
N LEU A 472 34.81 10.35 -1.20
CA LEU A 472 33.41 10.73 -1.15
C LEU A 472 33.29 12.26 -1.18
N ILE A 473 32.34 12.77 -1.94
CA ILE A 473 32.18 14.22 -2.11
C ILE A 473 31.79 14.91 -0.80
N GLU A 474 31.06 14.21 0.06
CA GLU A 474 30.54 14.67 1.35
C GLU A 474 31.65 14.96 2.37
N MET A 475 32.89 14.49 2.11
CA MET A 475 34.06 14.93 2.85
C MET A 475 34.39 16.41 2.65
N PHE A 476 33.84 17.03 1.61
CA PHE A 476 34.06 18.42 1.23
C PHE A 476 32.77 19.22 1.18
N ILE A 477 31.73 18.67 0.57
CA ILE A 477 30.42 19.30 0.37
C ILE A 477 29.34 18.22 0.28
N ALA A 478 28.26 18.34 1.05
CA ALA A 478 27.13 17.42 0.97
C ALA A 478 26.36 17.66 -0.34
N GLY A 479 26.06 16.58 -1.05
CA GLY A 479 25.38 16.61 -2.34
C GLY A 479 25.70 15.38 -3.17
N ASN A 480 24.96 15.18 -4.26
CA ASN A 480 25.19 14.11 -5.23
C ASN A 480 25.50 14.67 -6.62
N TRP A 481 26.18 13.88 -7.44
CA TRP A 481 26.41 14.26 -8.83
C TRP A 481 25.12 14.17 -9.62
N VAL A 482 24.87 15.14 -10.50
CA VAL A 482 23.73 15.10 -11.43
C VAL A 482 24.06 14.18 -12.61
N VAL A 483 24.13 12.87 -12.31
CA VAL A 483 24.41 11.78 -13.25
C VAL A 483 23.57 10.56 -12.87
N ARG A 484 22.80 10.05 -13.83
CA ARG A 484 21.74 9.04 -13.61
C ARG A 484 21.87 7.91 -14.63
N ALA A 485 21.44 6.71 -14.27
CA ALA A 485 21.25 5.60 -15.22
C ALA A 485 19.76 5.46 -15.54
N VAL A 486 19.41 5.24 -16.81
CA VAL A 486 18.03 5.19 -17.29
C VAL A 486 17.70 3.78 -17.77
N ASP A 487 16.55 3.22 -17.37
CA ASP A 487 15.98 1.99 -17.91
C ASP A 487 14.62 2.27 -18.58
N ASP A 488 14.66 2.47 -19.90
CA ASP A 488 13.45 2.66 -20.71
C ASP A 488 12.70 1.32 -20.98
N SER A 489 13.27 0.18 -20.56
CA SER A 489 12.66 -1.14 -20.80
C SER A 489 11.66 -1.53 -19.72
N SER A 490 11.75 -0.90 -18.55
CA SER A 490 10.79 -1.01 -17.47
C SER A 490 9.70 0.06 -17.60
N ILE A 491 8.71 -0.27 -18.41
CA ILE A 491 7.52 0.55 -18.63
C ILE A 491 6.61 0.40 -17.40
N ILE A 492 6.60 1.38 -16.52
CA ILE A 492 5.56 1.57 -15.50
C ILE A 492 4.95 2.96 -15.76
N PRO A 493 3.63 3.06 -15.98
CA PRO A 493 2.99 4.29 -16.41
C PRO A 493 2.82 5.24 -15.22
N PHE A 494 3.13 6.54 -15.38
CA PHE A 494 2.96 7.62 -14.40
C PHE A 494 3.51 7.36 -12.97
N THR A 495 3.46 8.34 -12.06
CA THR A 495 3.83 8.10 -10.66
C THR A 495 2.68 7.30 -10.05
N ASP A 496 2.80 5.97 -10.13
CA ASP A 496 1.87 4.96 -9.62
C ASP A 496 2.59 4.16 -8.55
N CYS A 497 2.96 4.82 -7.47
CA CYS A 497 3.88 4.23 -6.53
C CYS A 497 3.25 3.02 -5.79
N ASN A 498 1.92 2.99 -5.67
CA ASN A 498 1.15 1.88 -5.12
C ASN A 498 0.82 0.78 -6.17
N ARG A 499 1.11 1.03 -7.46
CA ARG A 499 0.93 0.13 -8.60
C ARG A 499 -0.51 -0.31 -8.82
N ASN A 500 -1.47 0.54 -8.49
CA ASN A 500 -2.89 0.23 -8.62
C ASN A 500 -3.44 0.57 -10.03
N GLY A 501 -2.64 1.20 -10.88
CA GLY A 501 -2.99 1.64 -12.23
C GLY A 501 -3.69 3.00 -12.29
N VAL A 502 -3.57 3.83 -11.26
CA VAL A 502 -4.09 5.21 -11.13
C VAL A 502 -2.96 6.12 -10.63
N ASP A 503 -2.80 7.31 -11.24
CA ASP A 503 -1.73 8.24 -10.84
C ASP A 503 -1.93 8.68 -9.40
N ASP A 504 -0.85 8.75 -8.64
CA ASP A 504 -0.77 9.28 -7.29
C ASP A 504 -1.58 10.58 -7.15
N VAL A 505 -1.45 11.53 -8.09
CA VAL A 505 -2.21 12.79 -8.06
C VAL A 505 -3.72 12.53 -8.20
N CYS A 506 -4.11 11.57 -9.04
CA CYS A 506 -5.49 11.15 -9.20
C CYS A 506 -6.01 10.39 -7.98
N ASP A 507 -5.15 9.61 -7.33
CA ASP A 507 -5.46 8.87 -6.12
C ASP A 507 -5.74 9.80 -4.94
N LEU A 508 -4.98 10.88 -4.84
CA LEU A 508 -5.15 11.93 -3.83
C LEU A 508 -6.36 12.83 -4.12
N GLU A 509 -6.63 13.20 -5.38
CA GLU A 509 -7.81 13.98 -5.74
C GLU A 509 -9.13 13.20 -5.57
N ASN A 510 -9.12 11.90 -5.88
CA ASN A 510 -10.29 11.03 -5.73
C ASN A 510 -10.45 10.47 -4.30
N GLY A 511 -9.43 10.63 -3.46
CA GLY A 511 -9.40 10.10 -2.10
C GLY A 511 -9.34 8.57 -2.04
N THR A 512 -8.81 7.94 -3.08
CA THR A 512 -8.54 6.49 -3.13
C THR A 512 -7.23 6.13 -2.43
N SER A 513 -6.29 7.06 -2.33
CA SER A 513 -5.10 6.98 -1.48
C SER A 513 -5.04 8.19 -0.54
N VAL A 514 -4.33 8.05 0.58
CA VAL A 514 -4.21 9.09 1.60
C VAL A 514 -2.84 9.76 1.47
N ASP A 515 -2.84 11.09 1.53
CA ASP A 515 -1.66 11.94 1.67
C ASP A 515 -1.87 12.80 2.93
N THR A 516 -1.50 12.22 4.06
CA THR A 516 -1.72 12.83 5.37
C THR A 516 -0.75 13.98 5.60
N ASP A 517 0.48 13.88 5.09
CA ASP A 517 1.56 14.83 5.30
C ASP A 517 1.60 15.99 4.27
N LYS A 518 0.79 15.87 3.21
CA LYS A 518 0.59 16.83 2.13
C LYS A 518 1.83 17.08 1.31
N ASP A 519 2.70 16.08 1.19
CA ASP A 519 3.89 16.16 0.36
C ASP A 519 3.59 15.90 -1.13
N GLY A 520 2.36 15.47 -1.46
CA GLY A 520 1.91 15.19 -2.81
C GLY A 520 2.21 13.77 -3.29
N ILE A 521 2.62 12.87 -2.38
CA ILE A 521 2.88 11.45 -2.62
C ILE A 521 1.95 10.63 -1.70
N PRO A 522 1.26 9.59 -2.19
CA PRO A 522 0.50 8.69 -1.35
C PRO A 522 1.34 8.07 -0.24
N ASP A 523 0.82 8.02 0.99
CA ASP A 523 1.55 7.58 2.19
C ASP A 523 2.10 6.14 2.08
N GLU A 524 1.44 5.28 1.29
CA GLU A 524 1.83 3.89 1.02
C GLU A 524 3.05 3.72 0.11
N CYS A 525 3.58 4.84 -0.40
CA CYS A 525 4.66 4.89 -1.37
C CYS A 525 6.02 5.28 -0.82
N GLY A 526 6.12 5.41 0.50
CA GLY A 526 7.42 5.51 1.16
C GLY A 526 8.29 4.27 0.92
N ILE A 527 9.55 4.31 1.35
CA ILE A 527 10.48 3.19 1.17
C ILE A 527 10.10 2.07 2.16
N PRO A 528 9.68 0.87 1.74
CA PRO A 528 9.32 -0.20 2.67
C PRO A 528 10.58 -0.88 3.21
N GLY A 529 10.63 -1.17 4.51
CA GLY A 529 11.78 -1.90 5.06
C GLY A 529 11.98 -1.78 6.57
N ILE A 530 13.20 -2.14 6.97
CA ILE A 530 13.70 -1.97 8.35
C ILE A 530 14.87 -1.00 8.27
N PHE A 531 14.77 0.13 8.95
CA PHE A 531 15.72 1.23 8.88
C PHE A 531 16.30 1.55 10.25
N SER A 532 17.58 1.85 10.31
CA SER A 532 18.32 2.14 11.54
C SER A 532 18.54 3.63 11.76
N VAL A 533 18.41 4.07 13.01
CA VAL A 533 18.59 5.47 13.43
C VAL A 533 19.44 5.52 14.71
N PRO A 534 20.71 5.97 14.68
CA PRO A 534 21.41 6.50 13.52
C PRO A 534 21.90 5.38 12.59
N GLY A 535 21.92 5.65 11.29
CA GLY A 535 22.41 4.70 10.29
C GLY A 535 21.86 5.05 8.92
N ASP A 536 20.72 4.44 8.57
CA ASP A 536 20.00 4.72 7.33
C ASP A 536 19.41 6.13 7.34
N PHE A 537 19.02 6.63 8.52
CA PHE A 537 18.65 8.02 8.74
C PHE A 537 19.38 8.61 9.96
N ASP A 538 19.62 9.92 9.92
CA ASP A 538 20.24 10.65 11.03
C ASP A 538 19.27 10.93 12.18
N THR A 539 17.96 10.95 11.91
CA THR A 539 16.94 11.30 12.88
C THR A 539 15.68 10.42 12.72
N ILE A 540 14.92 10.29 13.80
CA ILE A 540 13.70 9.46 13.83
C ILE A 540 12.59 10.15 13.02
N ALA A 541 12.48 11.48 13.11
CA ALA A 541 11.44 12.21 12.39
C ALA A 541 11.61 12.13 10.86
N THR A 542 12.86 12.20 10.38
CA THR A 542 13.15 12.07 8.95
C THR A 542 12.91 10.64 8.46
N ALA A 543 13.25 9.63 9.26
CA ALA A 543 12.89 8.25 8.94
C ALA A 543 11.36 8.11 8.81
N ALA A 544 10.61 8.57 9.81
CA ALA A 544 9.15 8.43 9.84
C ALA A 544 8.42 9.16 8.69
N SER A 545 8.97 10.28 8.19
CA SER A 545 8.38 10.97 7.02
C SER A 545 8.61 10.22 5.71
N ILE A 546 9.70 9.46 5.58
CA ILE A 546 10.14 8.88 4.29
C ILE A 546 9.72 7.43 4.10
N VAL A 547 9.69 6.63 5.17
CA VAL A 547 9.45 5.18 5.06
C VAL A 547 7.97 4.88 4.81
N ALA A 548 7.68 3.78 4.11
CA ALA A 548 6.31 3.37 3.84
C ALA A 548 5.60 2.91 5.12
N SER A 549 4.27 3.03 5.12
CA SER A 549 3.40 2.34 6.07
C SER A 549 3.74 0.84 6.16
N GLY A 550 3.77 0.30 7.38
CA GLY A 550 4.23 -1.05 7.72
C GLY A 550 5.74 -1.19 7.98
N SER A 551 6.53 -0.13 7.78
CA SER A 551 7.99 -0.18 8.00
C SER A 551 8.40 -0.17 9.47
N GLU A 552 9.61 -0.64 9.72
CA GLU A 552 10.22 -0.66 11.04
C GLU A 552 11.39 0.34 11.13
N ILE A 553 11.34 1.21 12.13
CA ILE A 553 12.39 2.16 12.49
C ILE A 553 13.05 1.69 13.79
N VAL A 554 14.30 1.24 13.66
CA VAL A 554 15.11 0.66 14.71
C VAL A 554 16.06 1.72 15.27
N VAL A 555 15.76 2.21 16.48
CA VAL A 555 16.44 3.35 17.08
C VAL A 555 17.55 2.88 18.03
N GLY A 556 18.77 3.31 17.74
CA GLY A 556 19.97 3.17 18.54
C GLY A 556 19.92 3.98 19.85
N PRO A 557 20.78 3.64 20.81
CA PRO A 557 20.88 4.35 22.08
C PRO A 557 21.35 5.78 21.84
N GLY A 558 20.72 6.74 22.51
CA GLY A 558 20.95 8.15 22.26
C GLY A 558 19.98 9.06 22.99
N THR A 559 20.19 10.36 22.86
CA THR A 559 19.22 11.38 23.25
C THR A 559 18.80 12.16 22.02
N TRP A 560 17.51 12.08 21.70
CA TRP A 560 16.87 12.64 20.53
C TRP A 560 16.00 13.83 20.98
N SER A 561 16.07 14.95 20.27
CA SER A 561 15.38 16.19 20.68
C SER A 561 14.34 16.65 19.66
N GLU A 562 13.65 15.70 19.05
CA GLU A 562 12.72 15.89 17.94
C GLU A 562 11.33 15.35 18.26
N ARG A 563 10.30 15.88 17.58
CA ARG A 563 8.97 15.29 17.54
C ARG A 563 8.96 14.21 16.46
N VAL A 564 8.38 13.06 16.78
CA VAL A 564 8.15 11.95 15.86
C VAL A 564 6.66 11.90 15.53
N ASP A 565 6.33 12.09 14.27
CA ASP A 565 4.98 11.93 13.73
C ASP A 565 4.89 10.60 12.98
N ASN A 566 3.74 9.92 13.04
CA ASN A 566 3.53 8.74 12.19
C ASN A 566 3.01 9.13 10.80
N PHE A 567 2.57 10.37 10.59
CA PHE A 567 2.04 10.86 9.32
C PHE A 567 0.91 9.98 8.77
N GLY A 568 0.02 9.45 9.63
CA GLY A 568 -1.02 8.50 9.20
C GLY A 568 -0.54 7.07 8.96
N LYS A 569 0.77 6.85 8.86
CA LYS A 569 1.38 5.55 8.54
C LYS A 569 1.34 4.61 9.75
N ASP A 570 1.24 3.32 9.47
CA ASP A 570 1.37 2.25 10.46
C ASP A 570 2.87 1.94 10.67
N LEU A 571 3.51 2.49 11.71
CA LEU A 571 4.97 2.37 11.89
C LEU A 571 5.36 1.56 13.13
N ILE A 572 6.35 0.66 12.99
CA ILE A 572 6.99 0.02 14.14
C ILE A 572 8.23 0.84 14.50
N ILE A 573 8.16 1.65 15.55
CA ILE A 573 9.28 2.46 16.04
C ILE A 573 9.75 1.84 17.34
N ARG A 574 10.94 1.23 17.34
CA ARG A 574 11.46 0.50 18.50
C ARG A 574 12.89 0.85 18.84
N SER A 575 13.20 0.85 20.13
CA SER A 575 14.55 0.97 20.64
C SER A 575 15.32 -0.35 20.57
N THR A 576 16.61 -0.28 20.26
CA THR A 576 17.52 -1.44 20.27
C THR A 576 18.06 -1.79 21.66
N ASP A 577 18.15 -0.80 22.56
CA ASP A 577 18.79 -0.91 23.89
C ASP A 577 17.81 -0.58 25.04
N GLY A 578 16.51 -0.50 24.73
CA GLY A 578 15.43 -0.21 25.66
C GLY A 578 15.42 1.22 26.22
N PRO A 579 14.49 1.52 27.13
CA PRO A 579 14.20 2.90 27.53
C PRO A 579 15.34 3.53 28.34
N ALA A 580 16.20 2.73 28.98
CA ALA A 580 17.31 3.24 29.79
C ALA A 580 18.39 3.97 28.97
N SER A 581 18.47 3.69 27.66
CA SER A 581 19.54 4.19 26.79
C SER A 581 19.02 5.00 25.60
N THR A 582 17.74 4.89 25.25
CA THR A 582 17.13 5.57 24.11
C THR A 582 16.10 6.57 24.61
N ILE A 583 16.45 7.85 24.55
CA ILE A 583 15.75 8.93 25.24
C ILE A 583 15.25 9.96 24.23
N ILE A 584 13.96 10.26 24.22
CA ILE A 584 13.40 11.45 23.59
C ILE A 584 13.30 12.56 24.65
N ASP A 585 14.04 13.65 24.47
CA ASP A 585 14.14 14.77 25.40
C ASP A 585 13.90 16.10 24.66
N LEU A 586 12.70 16.67 24.81
CA LEU A 586 12.31 17.88 24.09
C LEU A 586 12.70 19.19 24.79
N GLY A 587 13.40 19.12 25.92
CA GLY A 587 13.90 20.31 26.62
C GLY A 587 12.81 21.30 27.09
N LEU A 588 11.60 20.82 27.33
CA LEU A 588 10.38 21.57 27.68
C LEU A 588 9.87 22.51 26.58
N GLU A 589 10.24 22.26 25.32
CA GLU A 589 9.63 22.95 24.19
C GLU A 589 8.15 22.54 24.04
N ALA A 590 7.28 23.50 23.70
CA ALA A 590 5.84 23.30 23.53
C ALA A 590 5.54 22.46 22.28
N ARG A 591 5.77 21.16 22.41
CA ARG A 591 5.55 20.11 21.41
C ARG A 591 5.39 18.77 22.11
N THR A 592 4.68 17.88 21.44
CA THR A 592 4.56 16.45 21.78
C THR A 592 5.75 15.64 21.25
N ALA A 593 6.17 14.60 21.99
CA ALA A 593 7.26 13.73 21.53
C ALA A 593 6.79 12.75 20.44
N PHE A 594 5.76 11.95 20.73
CA PHE A 594 5.12 11.08 19.73
C PHE A 594 3.72 11.58 19.40
N TRP A 595 3.51 11.96 18.15
CA TRP A 595 2.23 12.40 17.63
C TRP A 595 1.69 11.34 16.67
N ILE A 596 0.75 10.53 17.14
CA ILE A 596 0.23 9.38 16.42
C ILE A 596 -1.22 9.66 16.04
N VAL A 597 -1.47 9.94 14.76
CA VAL A 597 -2.79 10.28 14.25
C VAL A 597 -3.07 9.55 12.94
N GLY A 598 -4.29 9.02 12.78
CA GLY A 598 -4.78 8.52 11.49
C GLY A 598 -4.16 7.21 10.98
N SER A 599 -3.64 6.36 11.88
CA SER A 599 -2.92 5.11 11.57
C SER A 599 -3.73 4.14 10.69
N GLU A 600 -3.24 3.88 9.48
CA GLU A 600 -3.84 3.02 8.46
C GLU A 600 -3.74 1.51 8.78
N GLY A 601 -4.52 1.05 9.75
CA GLY A 601 -4.60 -0.39 10.08
C GLY A 601 -4.39 -0.70 11.55
N GLY A 602 -3.91 0.27 12.32
CA GLY A 602 -3.75 0.14 13.77
C GLY A 602 -2.61 -0.79 14.17
N THR A 603 -1.59 -0.93 13.32
CA THR A 603 -0.41 -1.76 13.59
C THR A 603 0.81 -0.97 14.07
N THR A 604 0.68 0.36 14.26
CA THR A 604 1.74 1.20 14.84
C THR A 604 2.19 0.66 16.20
N VAL A 605 3.51 0.58 16.42
CA VAL A 605 4.12 0.16 17.69
C VAL A 605 5.15 1.19 18.11
N ILE A 606 5.09 1.63 19.37
CA ILE A 606 6.13 2.45 20.02
C ILE A 606 6.71 1.64 21.17
N ASP A 607 7.98 1.23 21.04
CA ASP A 607 8.61 0.26 21.95
C ASP A 607 9.95 0.76 22.51
N GLY A 608 10.05 0.82 23.84
CA GLY A 608 11.35 0.87 24.50
C GLY A 608 12.00 2.26 24.61
N PHE A 609 11.23 3.34 24.71
CA PHE A 609 11.76 4.71 24.81
C PHE A 609 11.58 5.30 26.21
N THR A 610 12.57 6.08 26.69
CA THR A 610 12.29 7.11 27.70
C THR A 610 11.84 8.39 27.00
N ILE A 611 10.69 8.94 27.37
CA ILE A 611 10.16 10.19 26.86
C ILE A 611 10.11 11.17 28.03
N ARG A 612 10.78 12.32 27.91
CA ARG A 612 10.82 13.30 28.98
C ARG A 612 10.93 14.74 28.53
N ASN A 613 10.64 15.64 29.46
CA ASN A 613 10.69 17.09 29.23
C ASN A 613 9.88 17.52 27.99
N SER A 614 8.75 16.88 27.69
CA SER A 614 7.84 17.37 26.66
C SER A 614 7.07 18.58 27.20
N GLY A 615 7.01 19.68 26.46
CA GLY A 615 6.34 20.90 26.89
C GLY A 615 4.83 20.93 26.63
N GLU A 616 4.26 19.85 26.05
CA GLU A 616 2.81 19.63 25.87
C GLU A 616 2.36 18.28 26.45
N THR A 617 2.62 17.18 25.75
CA THR A 617 2.35 15.80 26.19
C THR A 617 3.48 14.87 25.75
N GLY A 618 3.65 13.73 26.41
CA GLY A 618 4.63 12.72 25.99
C GLY A 618 4.19 12.06 24.70
N ILE A 619 3.00 11.45 24.73
CA ILE A 619 2.42 10.72 23.60
C ILE A 619 0.99 11.21 23.37
N TYR A 620 0.69 11.63 22.15
CA TYR A 620 -0.66 11.96 21.70
C TYR A 620 -1.13 10.94 20.69
N ILE A 621 -2.31 10.35 20.94
CA ILE A 621 -2.95 9.35 20.09
C ILE A 621 -4.35 9.85 19.73
N ALA A 622 -4.66 9.96 18.45
CA ALA A 622 -6.01 10.26 17.98
C ALA A 622 -6.35 9.55 16.66
N ASP A 623 -7.52 8.93 16.59
CA ASP A 623 -7.95 8.15 15.42
C ASP A 623 -6.89 7.12 14.99
N ALA A 624 -6.25 6.49 15.98
CA ALA A 624 -5.16 5.54 15.81
C ALA A 624 -5.16 4.53 16.97
N SER A 625 -4.76 3.29 16.68
CA SER A 625 -4.79 2.20 17.69
C SER A 625 -3.40 1.58 17.91
N PRO A 626 -2.38 2.36 18.28
CA PRO A 626 -1.03 1.83 18.45
C PRO A 626 -0.89 0.93 19.68
N ILE A 627 0.16 0.11 19.69
CA ILE A 627 0.70 -0.51 20.90
C ILE A 627 1.85 0.35 21.41
N VAL A 628 1.72 0.90 22.62
CA VAL A 628 2.80 1.59 23.32
C VAL A 628 3.29 0.65 24.43
N THR A 629 4.53 0.19 24.31
CA THR A 629 5.09 -0.83 25.21
C THR A 629 6.49 -0.49 25.69
N ASP A 630 6.86 -0.99 26.87
CA ASP A 630 8.19 -0.88 27.47
C ASP A 630 8.77 0.55 27.53
N CYS A 631 7.90 1.56 27.58
CA CYS A 631 8.29 2.96 27.61
C CYS A 631 8.35 3.54 29.03
N ILE A 632 9.22 4.53 29.26
CA ILE A 632 9.25 5.35 30.47
C ILE A 632 8.83 6.77 30.09
N ILE A 633 7.68 7.25 30.56
CA ILE A 633 7.22 8.63 30.29
C ILE A 633 7.31 9.44 31.58
N GLU A 634 8.23 10.40 31.63
CA GLU A 634 8.56 11.11 32.86
C GLU A 634 8.80 12.61 32.69
N ASP A 635 8.71 13.36 33.79
CA ASP A 635 9.06 14.77 33.87
C ASP A 635 8.41 15.63 32.75
N THR A 636 7.22 15.24 32.31
CA THR A 636 6.43 16.03 31.36
C THR A 636 5.83 17.20 32.13
N ILE A 637 6.40 18.39 31.95
CA ILE A 637 5.95 19.63 32.61
C ILE A 637 5.33 20.51 31.52
N SER A 638 4.00 20.53 31.42
CA SER A 638 3.31 21.43 30.47
C SER A 638 2.47 22.48 31.19
N GLY A 639 2.49 23.72 30.66
CA GLY A 639 1.63 24.83 31.09
C GLY A 639 0.24 24.88 30.44
N VAL A 640 -0.17 23.88 29.65
CA VAL A 640 -1.49 23.84 28.97
C VAL A 640 -2.37 22.70 29.50
N ASP A 641 -1.95 21.44 29.36
CA ASP A 641 -2.70 20.25 29.85
C ASP A 641 -1.82 19.32 30.70
N GLY A 642 -0.53 19.12 30.39
CA GLY A 642 0.42 18.43 31.28
C GLY A 642 0.22 16.91 31.40
N THR A 643 -0.58 16.35 30.51
CA THR A 643 -0.89 14.91 30.50
C THR A 643 0.25 14.13 29.83
N ALA A 644 0.69 13.02 30.41
CA ALA A 644 1.81 12.25 29.86
C ALA A 644 1.41 11.47 28.59
N VAL A 645 0.23 10.84 28.61
CA VAL A 645 -0.36 10.14 27.46
C VAL A 645 -1.81 10.56 27.26
N ILE A 646 -2.15 11.01 26.05
CA ILE A 646 -3.53 11.35 25.66
C ILE A 646 -4.01 10.36 24.60
N ILE A 647 -5.18 9.76 24.82
CA ILE A 647 -5.87 8.87 23.88
C ILE A 647 -7.24 9.48 23.57
N ALA A 648 -7.46 9.85 22.30
CA ALA A 648 -8.66 10.55 21.85
C ALA A 648 -9.17 10.01 20.50
N GLY A 649 -10.30 10.54 20.02
CA GLY A 649 -10.88 10.12 18.74
C GLY A 649 -11.30 8.65 18.74
N ARG A 650 -11.30 8.01 17.57
CA ARG A 650 -11.60 6.58 17.42
C ARG A 650 -10.36 5.72 17.58
N SER A 651 -9.96 5.49 18.83
CA SER A 651 -8.68 4.87 19.17
C SER A 651 -8.87 3.68 20.12
N ASP A 652 -8.37 2.51 19.73
CA ASP A 652 -8.31 1.27 20.54
C ASP A 652 -6.89 0.98 21.02
N ALA A 653 -6.14 2.03 21.36
CA ALA A 653 -4.74 1.93 21.73
C ALA A 653 -4.50 1.00 22.94
N ILE A 654 -3.39 0.27 22.91
CA ILE A 654 -2.91 -0.55 24.01
C ILE A 654 -1.68 0.14 24.60
N VAL A 655 -1.76 0.52 25.88
CA VAL A 655 -0.59 0.99 26.64
C VAL A 655 -0.24 -0.09 27.63
N GLU A 656 0.91 -0.73 27.46
CA GLU A 656 1.31 -1.86 28.28
C GLU A 656 2.76 -1.81 28.77
N SER A 657 3.04 -2.41 29.92
CA SER A 657 4.41 -2.51 30.47
C SER A 657 5.16 -1.16 30.58
N CYS A 658 4.44 -0.04 30.61
CA CYS A 658 5.04 1.29 30.65
C CYS A 658 5.18 1.81 32.09
N THR A 659 6.19 2.64 32.32
CA THR A 659 6.34 3.41 33.57
C THR A 659 6.03 4.88 33.31
N ILE A 660 4.96 5.41 33.90
CA ILE A 660 4.55 6.81 33.75
C ILE A 660 4.67 7.50 35.10
N ARG A 661 5.64 8.40 35.23
CA ARG A 661 6.03 8.93 36.54
C ARG A 661 6.40 10.40 36.58
N ASN A 662 6.17 11.04 37.72
CA ASN A 662 6.61 12.42 37.99
C ASN A 662 6.15 13.45 36.94
N ASN A 663 5.05 13.19 36.23
CA ASN A 663 4.49 14.15 35.28
C ASN A 663 3.64 15.18 36.04
N ASP A 664 3.65 16.44 35.59
CA ASP A 664 2.97 17.55 36.26
C ASP A 664 2.09 18.37 35.30
N GLY A 665 0.90 18.72 35.78
CA GLY A 665 -0.08 19.58 35.11
C GLY A 665 -1.41 18.86 34.90
N GLY A 666 -1.38 17.67 34.29
CA GLY A 666 -2.56 16.88 33.92
C GLY A 666 -2.58 15.49 34.53
N ALA A 667 -3.50 14.65 34.07
CA ALA A 667 -3.49 13.22 34.42
C ALA A 667 -2.25 12.54 33.84
N ALA A 668 -1.74 11.48 34.46
CA ALA A 668 -0.71 10.67 33.84
C ALA A 668 -1.19 10.11 32.49
N ILE A 669 -2.41 9.59 32.45
CA ILE A 669 -3.09 9.15 31.23
C ILE A 669 -4.48 9.78 31.18
N ARG A 670 -4.84 10.35 30.03
CA ARG A 670 -6.20 10.82 29.74
C ARG A 670 -6.78 10.07 28.55
N ILE A 671 -7.98 9.53 28.75
CA ILE A 671 -8.78 8.84 27.73
C ILE A 671 -10.05 9.66 27.48
N SER A 672 -10.25 10.08 26.24
CA SER A 672 -11.46 10.76 25.76
C SER A 672 -11.78 10.32 24.33
N THR A 673 -12.00 9.01 24.17
CA THR A 673 -12.29 8.37 22.89
C THR A 673 -13.77 8.45 22.53
N GLU A 674 -14.07 8.22 21.25
CA GLU A 674 -15.44 8.13 20.74
C GLU A 674 -15.89 6.67 20.64
N PHE A 675 -17.18 6.40 20.84
CA PHE A 675 -17.76 5.08 20.61
C PHE A 675 -17.52 4.61 19.15
N PRO A 676 -17.17 3.33 18.90
CA PRO A 676 -17.14 2.18 19.83
C PRO A 676 -15.79 1.90 20.52
N SER A 677 -14.86 2.85 20.51
CA SER A 677 -13.48 2.58 20.94
C SER A 677 -13.34 2.28 22.42
N ARG A 678 -12.43 1.37 22.76
CA ARG A 678 -12.18 0.81 24.09
C ARG A 678 -10.67 0.56 24.32
N PRO A 679 -9.87 1.62 24.55
CA PRO A 679 -8.44 1.49 24.86
C PRO A 679 -8.17 0.56 26.04
N THR A 680 -7.02 -0.12 25.99
CA THR A 680 -6.57 -1.02 27.05
C THR A 680 -5.29 -0.48 27.71
N LEU A 681 -5.34 -0.30 29.03
CA LEU A 681 -4.19 0.02 29.86
C LEU A 681 -3.87 -1.21 30.71
N ARG A 682 -2.73 -1.84 30.50
CA ARG A 682 -2.34 -3.02 31.29
C ARG A 682 -0.89 -3.08 31.73
N ASP A 683 -0.63 -3.71 32.88
CA ASP A 683 0.74 -3.95 33.37
C ASP A 683 1.60 -2.68 33.49
N ASN A 684 0.98 -1.51 33.65
CA ASN A 684 1.70 -0.24 33.76
C ASN A 684 1.99 0.14 35.21
N LEU A 685 3.11 0.84 35.41
CA LEU A 685 3.44 1.53 36.66
C LEU A 685 3.16 3.03 36.52
N ILE A 686 2.09 3.52 37.14
CA ILE A 686 1.70 4.94 37.12
C ILE A 686 1.95 5.54 38.51
N VAL A 687 3.06 6.27 38.67
CA VAL A 687 3.57 6.63 39.99
C VAL A 687 4.02 8.08 40.15
N GLY A 688 3.58 8.73 41.23
CA GLY A 688 4.11 10.04 41.62
C GLY A 688 3.74 11.18 40.67
N ASN A 689 2.69 11.02 39.86
CA ASN A 689 2.21 12.08 38.97
C ASN A 689 1.38 13.09 39.76
N THR A 690 1.41 14.35 39.34
CA THR A 690 0.66 15.45 39.94
C THR A 690 -0.21 16.16 38.92
N SER A 691 -1.48 16.37 39.26
CA SER A 691 -2.43 17.07 38.38
C SER A 691 -3.00 18.28 39.07
N ASN A 692 -3.14 19.38 38.34
CA ASN A 692 -3.80 20.58 38.86
C ASN A 692 -5.20 20.83 38.27
N GLN A 693 -5.64 20.00 37.31
CA GLN A 693 -6.92 20.14 36.64
C GLN A 693 -7.91 19.01 36.94
N TYR A 694 -7.44 17.76 36.95
CA TYR A 694 -8.29 16.58 37.00
C TYR A 694 -7.68 15.48 37.89
N ALA A 695 -7.93 14.20 37.57
CA ALA A 695 -7.25 13.11 38.22
C ALA A 695 -5.74 13.14 37.98
N ALA A 696 -4.97 12.61 38.93
CA ALA A 696 -3.51 12.58 38.81
C ALA A 696 -2.98 11.30 38.15
N GLY A 697 -3.58 10.14 38.39
CA GLY A 697 -3.23 8.90 37.69
C GLY A 697 -3.91 8.79 36.32
N ILE A 698 -5.09 8.17 36.27
CA ILE A 698 -5.84 7.92 35.04
C ILE A 698 -7.14 8.72 35.06
N LEU A 699 -7.45 9.41 33.96
CA LEU A 699 -8.74 10.03 33.71
C LEU A 699 -9.40 9.39 32.49
N VAL A 700 -10.59 8.83 32.66
CA VAL A 700 -11.49 8.45 31.57
C VAL A 700 -12.64 9.43 31.55
N PHE A 701 -12.81 10.16 30.45
CA PHE A 701 -13.77 11.25 30.32
C PHE A 701 -14.63 11.06 29.07
N ASN A 702 -15.94 10.85 29.23
CA ASN A 702 -16.86 10.62 28.13
C ASN A 702 -16.44 9.45 27.20
N ALA A 703 -15.91 8.38 27.81
CA ALA A 703 -15.28 7.25 27.11
C ALA A 703 -15.36 5.96 27.94
N VAL A 704 -15.10 4.82 27.30
CA VAL A 704 -14.93 3.50 27.92
C VAL A 704 -13.47 3.06 27.85
N ALA A 705 -13.00 2.29 28.82
CA ALA A 705 -11.65 1.71 28.81
C ALA A 705 -11.57 0.37 29.54
N VAL A 706 -10.53 -0.42 29.24
CA VAL A 706 -10.09 -1.56 30.05
C VAL A 706 -8.84 -1.13 30.80
N ILE A 707 -8.89 -1.15 32.13
CA ILE A 707 -7.77 -0.80 33.02
C ILE A 707 -7.48 -2.03 33.86
N GLU A 708 -6.46 -2.80 33.50
CA GLU A 708 -6.17 -4.08 34.14
C GLU A 708 -4.72 -4.25 34.61
N SER A 709 -4.48 -4.94 35.73
CA SER A 709 -3.12 -5.31 36.17
C SER A 709 -2.14 -4.13 36.33
N ASN A 710 -2.63 -2.90 36.50
CA ASN A 710 -1.77 -1.72 36.67
C ASN A 710 -1.43 -1.47 38.15
N GLU A 711 -0.27 -0.87 38.38
CA GLU A 711 0.15 -0.34 39.67
C GLU A 711 0.04 1.19 39.64
N ILE A 712 -0.99 1.75 40.27
CA ILE A 712 -1.31 3.18 40.27
C ILE A 712 -1.10 3.71 41.68
N ARG A 713 0.01 4.39 41.91
CA ARG A 713 0.38 4.79 43.28
C ARG A 713 0.98 6.16 43.47
N ALA A 714 0.74 6.73 44.66
CA ALA A 714 1.31 8.01 45.08
C ALA A 714 1.01 9.17 44.10
N ASN A 715 -0.07 9.09 43.31
CA ASN A 715 -0.49 10.17 42.43
C ASN A 715 -1.31 11.18 43.23
N ILE A 716 -1.00 12.47 43.06
CA ILE A 716 -1.54 13.55 43.88
C ILE A 716 -2.25 14.59 43.01
N SER A 717 -3.57 14.71 43.16
CA SER A 717 -4.35 15.76 42.51
C SER A 717 -4.44 17.02 43.39
N SER A 718 -4.49 18.20 42.79
CA SER A 718 -4.93 19.43 43.46
C SER A 718 -6.34 19.86 43.03
N SER A 719 -7.02 19.04 42.23
CA SER A 719 -8.42 19.21 41.81
C SER A 719 -9.37 18.55 42.82
N ASP A 720 -10.66 18.53 42.47
CA ASP A 720 -11.74 18.01 43.32
C ASP A 720 -12.08 16.54 43.06
N ILE A 721 -11.47 15.86 42.06
CA ILE A 721 -11.80 14.47 41.69
C ILE A 721 -10.56 13.59 41.44
N GLY A 722 -10.64 12.32 41.86
CA GLY A 722 -9.76 11.21 41.49
C GLY A 722 -8.28 11.38 41.80
N GLY A 723 -7.79 10.87 42.94
CA GLY A 723 -6.33 10.80 43.16
C GLY A 723 -5.65 9.80 42.24
N GLY A 724 -6.17 8.57 42.21
CA GLY A 724 -5.69 7.47 41.37
C GLY A 724 -6.38 7.40 40.00
N ILE A 725 -7.62 6.90 39.98
CA ILE A 725 -8.44 6.75 38.76
C ILE A 725 -9.69 7.62 38.88
N ALA A 726 -10.05 8.36 37.84
CA ALA A 726 -11.37 8.97 37.70
C ALA A 726 -12.06 8.53 36.42
N ILE A 727 -13.30 8.05 36.57
CA ILE A 727 -14.24 7.82 35.48
C ILE A 727 -15.30 8.92 35.56
N VAL A 728 -15.45 9.70 34.50
CA VAL A 728 -16.41 10.80 34.42
C VAL A 728 -17.21 10.64 33.15
N ASP A 729 -18.53 10.47 33.31
CA ASP A 729 -19.48 10.35 32.20
C ASP A 729 -19.13 9.12 31.33
N ASP A 730 -19.27 7.90 31.87
CA ASP A 730 -19.12 6.69 31.04
C ASP A 730 -20.31 6.68 30.06
N HIS A 731 -20.02 6.74 28.76
CA HIS A 731 -21.00 7.03 27.71
C HIS A 731 -22.29 6.20 27.92
N ASP A 732 -23.47 6.85 27.96
CA ASP A 732 -24.82 6.31 28.28
C ASP A 732 -25.33 5.24 27.26
N LEU A 733 -24.52 4.27 26.87
CA LEU A 733 -24.89 3.17 25.97
C LEU A 733 -24.91 1.86 26.75
N GLU A 734 -26.08 1.21 26.79
CA GLU A 734 -26.34 -0.06 27.48
C GLU A 734 -25.46 -1.25 27.01
N GLU A 735 -24.53 -1.06 26.07
CA GLU A 735 -23.76 -2.12 25.41
C GLU A 735 -22.24 -2.08 25.64
N SER A 736 -21.67 -1.07 26.32
CA SER A 736 -20.23 -1.04 26.65
C SER A 736 -19.98 -0.29 27.95
N SER A 737 -19.11 -0.83 28.81
CA SER A 737 -18.72 -0.18 30.06
C SER A 737 -17.23 -0.29 30.35
N THR A 738 -16.75 0.67 31.14
CA THR A 738 -15.39 0.66 31.66
C THR A 738 -15.16 -0.51 32.62
N GLU A 739 -14.01 -1.15 32.49
CA GLU A 739 -13.56 -2.26 33.34
C GLU A 739 -12.30 -1.86 34.09
N ILE A 740 -12.34 -1.94 35.42
CA ILE A 740 -11.17 -1.70 36.29
C ILE A 740 -10.90 -3.02 37.00
N ARG A 741 -9.89 -3.79 36.54
CA ARG A 741 -9.63 -5.14 37.04
C ARG A 741 -8.23 -5.36 37.57
N ASN A 742 -8.09 -6.10 38.67
CA ASN A 742 -6.77 -6.59 39.13
C ASN A 742 -5.69 -5.49 39.26
N ASN A 743 -6.07 -4.25 39.57
CA ASN A 743 -5.11 -3.16 39.77
C ASN A 743 -4.71 -3.03 41.23
N VAL A 744 -3.49 -2.53 41.47
CA VAL A 744 -3.04 -2.03 42.78
C VAL A 744 -3.13 -0.51 42.78
N ILE A 745 -4.12 0.03 43.48
CA ILE A 745 -4.41 1.46 43.57
C ILE A 745 -4.05 1.92 44.99
N ALA A 746 -2.85 2.47 45.14
CA ALA A 746 -2.23 2.66 46.45
C ALA A 746 -1.73 4.09 46.73
N ASP A 747 -1.95 4.60 47.94
CA ASP A 747 -1.34 5.86 48.42
C ASP A 747 -1.64 7.09 47.54
N ASN A 748 -2.69 7.06 46.72
CA ASN A 748 -3.09 8.21 45.91
C ASN A 748 -3.89 9.21 46.77
N GLY A 749 -3.94 10.47 46.35
CA GLY A 749 -4.78 11.43 47.06
C GLY A 749 -4.64 12.86 46.57
N PHE A 750 -4.71 13.80 47.51
CA PHE A 750 -4.83 15.22 47.19
C PHE A 750 -3.83 16.09 47.94
N THR A 751 -3.37 17.15 47.29
CA THR A 751 -2.45 18.13 47.90
C THR A 751 -3.08 18.79 49.13
N ASN A 752 -4.38 19.08 49.06
CA ASN A 752 -5.16 19.53 50.20
C ASN A 752 -6.01 18.36 50.72
N PRO A 753 -5.78 17.87 51.94
CA PRO A 753 -6.51 16.74 52.50
C PRO A 753 -7.97 17.05 52.84
N ASN A 754 -8.43 18.30 52.64
CA ASN A 754 -9.82 18.72 52.81
C ASN A 754 -10.51 19.06 51.48
N SER A 755 -9.97 18.61 50.36
CA SER A 755 -10.60 18.62 49.05
C SER A 755 -10.43 17.26 48.41
N GLY A 756 -11.19 16.99 47.35
CA GLY A 756 -11.02 15.78 46.56
C GLY A 756 -12.00 14.65 46.90
N GLU A 757 -12.65 14.16 45.87
CA GLU A 757 -13.57 13.03 45.88
C GLU A 757 -12.87 11.84 45.22
N GLY A 758 -12.85 10.68 45.89
CA GLY A 758 -12.27 9.44 45.34
C GLY A 758 -10.75 9.46 45.34
N GLY A 759 -10.13 9.28 46.51
CA GLY A 759 -8.67 9.24 46.65
C GLY A 759 -8.05 8.14 45.79
N GLY A 760 -8.58 6.93 45.87
CA GLY A 760 -8.21 5.82 44.98
C GLY A 760 -8.97 5.88 43.66
N ILE A 761 -10.30 5.71 43.70
CA ILE A 761 -11.18 5.71 42.52
C ILE A 761 -12.32 6.71 42.70
N TYR A 762 -12.60 7.49 41.65
CA TYR A 762 -13.80 8.31 41.52
C TYR A 762 -14.67 7.78 40.38
N LEU A 763 -15.94 7.45 40.67
CA LEU A 763 -16.95 7.04 39.69
C LEU A 763 -18.05 8.11 39.60
N GLY A 764 -17.99 8.95 38.57
CA GLY A 764 -18.97 10.01 38.31
C GLY A 764 -19.80 9.72 37.08
N PHE A 765 -21.11 9.45 37.24
CA PHE A 765 -22.02 9.16 36.12
C PHE A 765 -21.55 7.96 35.29
N ALA A 766 -21.35 6.81 35.95
CA ALA A 766 -20.75 5.63 35.33
C ALA A 766 -21.54 4.34 35.66
N PRO A 767 -22.81 4.23 35.19
CA PRO A 767 -23.75 3.18 35.62
C PRO A 767 -23.28 1.75 35.32
N GLY A 768 -22.53 1.55 34.22
CA GLY A 768 -22.09 0.22 33.77
C GLY A 768 -20.72 -0.23 34.28
N THR A 769 -19.94 0.64 34.94
CA THR A 769 -18.54 0.34 35.28
C THR A 769 -18.42 -0.86 36.22
N ILE A 770 -17.51 -1.78 35.89
CA ILE A 770 -17.18 -2.94 36.73
C ILE A 770 -15.82 -2.68 37.39
N VAL A 771 -15.78 -2.78 38.71
CA VAL A 771 -14.56 -2.71 39.52
C VAL A 771 -14.36 -4.08 40.15
N GLU A 772 -13.40 -4.86 39.65
CA GLU A 772 -13.25 -6.27 40.04
C GLU A 772 -11.82 -6.64 40.42
N GLY A 773 -11.61 -7.38 41.51
CA GLY A 773 -10.28 -7.93 41.82
C GLY A 773 -9.21 -6.90 42.22
N ASN A 774 -9.58 -5.64 42.51
CA ASN A 774 -8.59 -4.60 42.79
C ASN A 774 -8.18 -4.57 44.26
N LEU A 775 -6.91 -4.20 44.52
CA LEU A 775 -6.44 -3.77 45.83
C LEU A 775 -6.43 -2.24 45.89
N ILE A 776 -7.31 -1.66 46.71
CA ILE A 776 -7.46 -0.20 46.88
C ILE A 776 -7.03 0.14 48.31
N THR A 777 -5.83 0.69 48.48
CA THR A 777 -5.21 0.83 49.81
C THR A 777 -4.45 2.12 50.07
N GLY A 778 -4.48 2.61 51.32
CA GLY A 778 -3.68 3.79 51.71
C GLY A 778 -4.08 5.11 51.03
N ASN A 779 -5.14 5.12 50.23
CA ASN A 779 -5.55 6.31 49.50
C ASN A 779 -6.21 7.34 50.43
N THR A 780 -6.08 8.61 50.07
CA THR A 780 -6.55 9.74 50.87
C THR A 780 -7.42 10.70 50.08
N GLY A 781 -8.47 11.22 50.73
CA GLY A 781 -9.38 12.19 50.12
C GLY A 781 -10.18 12.99 51.15
N TYR A 782 -11.09 13.82 50.66
CA TYR A 782 -12.12 14.44 51.49
C TYR A 782 -13.37 13.56 51.57
N ASP A 783 -13.84 13.04 50.44
CA ASP A 783 -14.94 12.08 50.40
C ASP A 783 -14.52 10.82 49.62
N GLY A 784 -14.72 9.64 50.19
CA GLY A 784 -14.34 8.38 49.55
C GLY A 784 -12.83 8.22 49.45
N GLY A 785 -12.16 7.96 50.57
CA GLY A 785 -10.70 7.81 50.60
C GLY A 785 -10.22 6.73 49.64
N GLY A 786 -10.82 5.54 49.72
CA GLY A 786 -10.61 4.47 48.74
C GLY A 786 -11.41 4.72 47.47
N LEU A 787 -12.73 4.89 47.58
CA LEU A 787 -13.62 4.99 46.44
C LEU A 787 -14.78 5.95 46.68
N TYR A 788 -15.07 6.80 45.70
CA TYR A 788 -16.24 7.68 45.68
C TYR A 788 -17.16 7.27 44.54
N VAL A 789 -18.43 7.03 44.84
CA VAL A 789 -19.47 6.77 43.84
C VAL A 789 -20.47 7.90 43.84
N ARG A 790 -20.59 8.56 42.68
CA ARG A 790 -21.67 9.51 42.44
C ARG A 790 -22.91 8.86 41.86
N ILE A 791 -22.76 7.99 40.85
CA ILE A 791 -23.81 7.19 40.21
C ILE A 791 -23.10 6.00 39.55
N GLY A 792 -23.57 4.77 39.82
CA GLY A 792 -23.12 3.56 39.11
C GLY A 792 -22.07 2.73 39.83
N GLY A 793 -21.60 1.68 39.15
CA GLY A 793 -20.56 0.80 39.67
C GLY A 793 -21.08 -0.54 40.21
N THR A 794 -20.46 -1.62 39.75
CA THR A 794 -20.55 -2.95 40.36
C THR A 794 -19.17 -3.31 40.90
N LEU A 795 -19.07 -3.56 42.20
CA LEU A 795 -17.83 -3.90 42.88
C LEU A 795 -17.84 -5.39 43.23
N VAL A 796 -16.91 -6.14 42.67
CA VAL A 796 -16.78 -7.58 42.92
C VAL A 796 -15.35 -7.89 43.36
N ASN A 797 -15.14 -8.77 44.33
CA ASN A 797 -13.80 -9.30 44.61
C ASN A 797 -12.73 -8.23 44.92
N ASN A 798 -13.10 -7.08 45.49
CA ASN A 798 -12.12 -6.01 45.78
C ASN A 798 -11.67 -6.08 47.24
N THR A 799 -10.42 -5.70 47.51
CA THR A 799 -9.95 -5.41 48.87
C THR A 799 -9.71 -3.91 49.03
N ILE A 800 -10.59 -3.25 49.79
CA ILE A 800 -10.56 -1.81 50.08
C ILE A 800 -10.10 -1.63 51.53
N VAL A 801 -8.83 -1.27 51.74
CA VAL A 801 -8.20 -1.36 53.05
C VAL A 801 -7.29 -0.20 53.40
N ASP A 802 -7.31 0.25 54.66
CA ASP A 802 -6.43 1.31 55.18
C ASP A 802 -6.51 2.66 54.43
N ASN A 803 -7.61 2.93 53.73
CA ASN A 803 -7.87 4.24 53.14
C ASN A 803 -8.38 5.22 54.20
N SER A 804 -8.13 6.51 54.01
CA SER A 804 -8.49 7.51 55.01
C SER A 804 -8.97 8.83 54.44
N VAL A 805 -9.85 9.50 55.17
CA VAL A 805 -10.25 10.87 54.88
C VAL A 805 -10.10 11.75 56.10
N SER A 806 -10.05 13.06 55.92
CA SER A 806 -9.92 14.00 57.04
C SER A 806 -11.13 13.92 57.99
N PRO A 807 -11.03 14.39 59.26
CA PRO A 807 -12.13 14.31 60.22
C PRO A 807 -13.43 15.02 59.82
N SER A 808 -13.37 15.93 58.84
CA SER A 808 -14.53 16.60 58.24
C SER A 808 -15.07 15.91 56.99
N GLY A 809 -14.34 14.94 56.47
CA GLY A 809 -14.68 14.15 55.31
C GLY A 809 -15.67 13.01 55.58
N ARG A 810 -15.96 12.22 54.55
CA ARG A 810 -16.95 11.12 54.60
C ARG A 810 -16.43 9.89 53.84
N GLY A 811 -16.76 8.69 54.32
CA GLY A 811 -16.42 7.45 53.62
C GLY A 811 -14.92 7.20 53.54
N GLY A 812 -14.32 6.70 54.64
CA GLY A 812 -12.89 6.34 54.63
C GLY A 812 -12.57 5.32 53.55
N GLY A 813 -13.36 4.24 53.51
CA GLY A 813 -13.27 3.22 52.45
C GLY A 813 -14.04 3.67 51.23
N MET A 814 -15.35 3.79 51.37
CA MET A 814 -16.28 4.14 50.29
C MET A 814 -17.24 5.26 50.72
N PHE A 815 -17.46 6.23 49.84
CA PHE A 815 -18.57 7.18 49.94
C PHE A 815 -19.50 7.05 48.74
N ILE A 816 -20.80 6.88 48.99
CA ILE A 816 -21.83 6.75 47.94
C ILE A 816 -22.76 7.97 48.05
N GLU A 817 -22.65 8.88 47.11
CA GLU A 817 -23.38 10.14 47.10
C GLU A 817 -24.79 9.96 46.55
N VAL A 818 -24.94 9.55 45.29
CA VAL A 818 -26.23 9.35 44.64
C VAL A 818 -26.21 7.97 44.00
N SER A 819 -27.37 7.33 43.88
CA SER A 819 -27.48 6.18 42.98
C SER A 819 -28.95 5.92 42.67
N ASP A 820 -29.31 5.91 41.39
CA ASP A 820 -30.68 5.57 40.96
C ASP A 820 -30.98 4.07 41.15
N THR A 821 -29.92 3.24 41.08
CA THR A 821 -29.91 1.81 41.40
C THR A 821 -28.88 1.53 42.49
N PRO A 822 -29.10 0.57 43.40
CA PRO A 822 -28.10 0.26 44.43
C PRO A 822 -26.75 -0.14 43.82
N VAL A 823 -25.68 0.47 44.33
CA VAL A 823 -24.29 0.03 44.03
C VAL A 823 -24.12 -1.37 44.61
N GLN A 824 -23.74 -2.33 43.78
CA GLN A 824 -23.53 -3.71 44.22
C GLN A 824 -22.12 -3.86 44.76
N VAL A 825 -21.97 -4.44 45.95
CA VAL A 825 -20.68 -4.80 46.55
C VAL A 825 -20.74 -6.27 46.93
N VAL A 826 -20.04 -7.11 46.17
CA VAL A 826 -20.07 -8.57 46.31
C VAL A 826 -18.66 -9.12 46.46
N ASN A 827 -18.49 -10.18 47.27
CA ASN A 827 -17.21 -10.88 47.47
C ASN A 827 -16.05 -9.95 47.85
N SER A 828 -16.32 -8.82 48.47
CA SER A 828 -15.30 -7.77 48.70
C SER A 828 -14.93 -7.69 50.18
N ILE A 829 -13.69 -7.28 50.46
CA ILE A 829 -13.23 -6.95 51.81
C ILE A 829 -13.14 -5.42 51.94
N VAL A 830 -13.83 -4.84 52.93
CA VAL A 830 -13.75 -3.41 53.27
C VAL A 830 -13.38 -3.27 54.74
N TRP A 831 -12.10 -2.98 55.01
CA TRP A 831 -11.53 -3.11 56.36
C TRP A 831 -10.53 -2.01 56.71
N GLY A 832 -10.46 -1.57 57.97
CA GLY A 832 -9.40 -0.67 58.44
C GLY A 832 -9.46 0.76 57.90
N ASN A 833 -10.49 1.10 57.11
CA ASN A 833 -10.62 2.44 56.55
C ASN A 833 -11.15 3.45 57.58
N THR A 834 -10.75 4.72 57.49
CA THR A 834 -11.04 5.72 58.55
C THR A 834 -11.50 7.10 58.08
N VAL A 835 -12.33 7.74 58.89
CA VAL A 835 -12.56 9.20 58.88
C VAL A 835 -11.85 9.77 60.10
N GLY A 836 -10.74 10.49 59.88
CA GLY A 836 -9.84 10.93 60.94
C GLY A 836 -9.17 9.74 61.64
N SER A 837 -9.73 9.30 62.76
CA SER A 837 -9.27 8.12 63.51
C SER A 837 -10.38 7.13 63.82
N ALA A 838 -11.58 7.36 63.28
CA ALA A 838 -12.74 6.51 63.48
C ALA A 838 -12.91 5.58 62.28
N ALA A 839 -13.15 4.30 62.53
CA ALA A 839 -13.47 3.33 61.48
C ALA A 839 -14.69 3.79 60.67
N ASN A 840 -14.59 3.74 59.35
CA ASN A 840 -15.63 4.19 58.43
C ASN A 840 -15.45 3.49 57.08
N GLN A 841 -16.13 2.35 56.93
CA GLN A 841 -15.96 1.46 55.78
C GLN A 841 -16.79 1.92 54.58
N ILE A 842 -18.11 2.00 54.75
CA ILE A 842 -19.06 2.43 53.72
C ILE A 842 -19.93 3.53 54.32
N GLN A 843 -19.97 4.68 53.68
CA GLN A 843 -20.83 5.80 54.09
C GLN A 843 -21.72 6.25 52.93
N LEU A 844 -23.00 6.42 53.22
CA LEU A 844 -24.01 6.88 52.26
C LEU A 844 -24.38 8.34 52.52
N SER A 845 -24.70 9.08 51.46
CA SER A 845 -25.50 10.30 51.59
C SER A 845 -26.98 9.95 51.85
N GLU A 846 -27.84 10.96 52.03
CA GLU A 846 -29.30 10.76 52.16
C GLU A 846 -29.94 10.08 50.94
N SER A 847 -29.30 10.19 49.76
CA SER A 847 -29.77 9.61 48.50
C SER A 847 -28.93 8.42 48.02
N GLY A 848 -27.91 8.02 48.77
CA GLY A 848 -27.03 6.90 48.39
C GLY A 848 -27.71 5.56 48.63
N LEU A 849 -27.53 4.62 47.69
CA LEU A 849 -28.05 3.26 47.78
C LEU A 849 -26.92 2.26 47.51
N VAL A 850 -26.84 1.23 48.35
CA VAL A 850 -25.87 0.14 48.21
C VAL A 850 -26.51 -1.17 48.63
N GLU A 851 -26.15 -2.24 47.93
CA GLU A 851 -26.46 -3.62 48.30
C GLU A 851 -25.14 -4.34 48.49
N VAL A 852 -24.92 -4.86 49.70
CA VAL A 852 -23.69 -5.56 50.05
C VAL A 852 -24.06 -7.01 50.31
N ALA A 853 -23.43 -7.95 49.64
CA ALA A 853 -23.64 -9.38 49.84
C ALA A 853 -22.30 -10.12 49.77
N TYR A 854 -22.20 -11.27 50.45
CA TYR A 854 -21.02 -12.13 50.45
C TYR A 854 -19.71 -11.33 50.66
N SER A 855 -19.73 -10.31 51.50
CA SER A 855 -18.60 -9.39 51.67
C SER A 855 -18.18 -9.26 53.13
N CYS A 856 -16.90 -9.02 53.37
CA CYS A 856 -16.34 -8.82 54.71
C CYS A 856 -16.17 -7.34 55.02
N VAL A 857 -17.00 -6.78 55.90
CA VAL A 857 -17.02 -5.34 56.22
C VAL A 857 -16.79 -5.12 57.72
N GLU A 858 -15.79 -4.32 58.07
CA GLU A 858 -15.51 -3.99 59.47
C GLU A 858 -16.71 -3.30 60.14
N GLY A 859 -17.14 -3.83 61.29
CA GLY A 859 -18.34 -3.35 61.99
C GLY A 859 -19.66 -3.92 61.45
N GLY A 860 -19.61 -4.68 60.35
CA GLY A 860 -20.74 -5.36 59.72
C GLY A 860 -21.56 -4.50 58.76
N TYR A 861 -22.30 -5.17 57.88
CA TYR A 861 -23.22 -4.53 56.94
C TYR A 861 -24.44 -5.43 56.69
N GLU A 862 -25.62 -4.84 56.48
CA GLU A 862 -26.85 -5.61 56.21
C GLU A 862 -26.81 -6.21 54.80
N GLY A 863 -27.17 -7.49 54.69
CA GLY A 863 -27.23 -8.22 53.43
C GLY A 863 -26.93 -9.70 53.58
N ASP A 864 -27.03 -10.44 52.48
CA ASP A 864 -26.87 -11.89 52.50
C ASP A 864 -25.39 -12.27 52.69
N SER A 865 -25.13 -13.19 53.63
CA SER A 865 -23.81 -13.81 53.84
C SER A 865 -22.65 -12.85 54.09
N ASN A 866 -22.91 -11.62 54.57
CA ASN A 866 -21.83 -10.69 54.95
C ASN A 866 -21.13 -11.11 56.25
N ILE A 867 -19.85 -10.83 56.32
CA ILE A 867 -18.94 -11.18 57.43
C ILE A 867 -18.42 -9.88 58.08
N ALA A 868 -18.24 -9.90 59.41
CA ALA A 868 -17.74 -8.75 60.18
C ALA A 868 -16.54 -9.11 61.07
N PHE A 869 -15.94 -10.28 60.84
CA PHE A 869 -14.75 -10.75 61.55
C PHE A 869 -13.48 -10.27 60.84
N ASP A 870 -12.36 -10.23 61.57
CA ASP A 870 -11.06 -9.86 61.01
C ASP A 870 -10.76 -10.74 59.78
N PRO A 871 -10.47 -10.16 58.61
CA PRO A 871 -10.05 -10.91 57.42
C PRO A 871 -8.77 -11.72 57.61
N ARG A 872 -8.01 -11.47 58.68
CA ARG A 872 -6.75 -12.18 59.01
C ARG A 872 -5.75 -12.13 57.86
N PHE A 873 -5.35 -10.92 57.48
CA PHE A 873 -4.30 -10.70 56.48
C PHE A 873 -2.92 -11.17 56.97
N VAL A 874 -2.12 -11.76 56.09
CA VAL A 874 -0.76 -12.28 56.38
C VAL A 874 0.14 -11.20 57.00
N SER A 875 0.15 -9.99 56.43
CA SER A 875 0.92 -8.88 56.98
C SER A 875 0.45 -7.53 56.45
N ALA A 876 -0.77 -7.13 56.82
CA ALA A 876 -1.36 -5.83 56.44
C ALA A 876 -0.41 -4.63 56.65
N GLY A 877 0.28 -4.55 57.80
CA GLY A 877 1.24 -3.47 58.08
C GLY A 877 2.50 -3.43 57.21
N LYS A 878 2.65 -4.37 56.26
CA LYS A 878 3.68 -4.37 55.21
C LYS A 878 3.10 -4.34 53.79
N GLY A 879 1.78 -4.16 53.66
CA GLY A 879 1.07 -4.19 52.37
C GLY A 879 0.74 -5.59 51.83
N ASP A 880 0.87 -6.65 52.64
CA ASP A 880 0.50 -8.01 52.23
C ASP A 880 -0.90 -8.36 52.74
N PHE A 881 -1.87 -8.25 51.83
CA PHE A 881 -3.30 -8.44 52.09
C PHE A 881 -3.82 -9.79 51.61
N ARG A 882 -2.93 -10.77 51.38
CA ARG A 882 -3.34 -12.18 51.24
C ARG A 882 -3.92 -12.69 52.56
N LEU A 883 -4.82 -13.66 52.48
CA LEU A 883 -5.49 -14.24 53.63
C LEU A 883 -4.61 -15.31 54.30
N GLU A 884 -4.54 -15.30 55.64
CA GLU A 884 -3.93 -16.39 56.39
C GLU A 884 -4.87 -17.61 56.43
N LYS A 885 -4.31 -18.82 56.56
CA LYS A 885 -5.09 -20.04 56.78
C LYS A 885 -6.06 -19.88 57.95
N GLY A 886 -7.31 -20.26 57.72
CA GLY A 886 -8.41 -20.12 58.70
C GLY A 886 -9.01 -18.70 58.74
N SER A 887 -8.68 -17.82 57.80
CA SER A 887 -9.42 -16.58 57.60
C SER A 887 -10.91 -16.88 57.38
N PRO A 888 -11.81 -16.07 57.95
CA PRO A 888 -13.25 -16.22 57.72
C PRO A 888 -13.67 -15.84 56.29
N CYS A 889 -12.78 -15.23 55.49
CA CYS A 889 -13.05 -14.79 54.13
C CYS A 889 -12.79 -15.87 53.06
N ILE A 890 -12.11 -16.96 53.42
CA ILE A 890 -11.77 -18.03 52.48
C ILE A 890 -12.98 -18.92 52.24
N ASP A 891 -13.25 -19.32 51.00
CA ASP A 891 -14.32 -20.21 50.58
C ASP A 891 -15.72 -19.74 50.99
N THR A 892 -15.97 -18.42 50.99
CA THR A 892 -17.22 -17.85 51.52
C THR A 892 -17.97 -16.90 50.58
N GLY A 893 -17.41 -16.61 49.41
CA GLY A 893 -18.02 -15.77 48.39
C GLY A 893 -19.10 -16.48 47.54
N ASP A 894 -19.62 -15.74 46.57
CA ASP A 894 -20.54 -16.20 45.53
C ASP A 894 -19.82 -16.31 44.18
N ASP A 895 -19.62 -17.54 43.72
CA ASP A 895 -18.94 -17.85 42.45
C ASP A 895 -19.59 -17.16 41.24
N LEU A 896 -20.92 -17.00 41.26
CA LEU A 896 -21.68 -16.44 40.13
C LEU A 896 -21.50 -14.94 39.96
N ALA A 897 -21.00 -14.24 40.99
CA ALA A 897 -20.73 -12.81 40.93
C ALA A 897 -19.40 -12.50 40.23
N SER A 898 -18.46 -13.45 40.22
CA SER A 898 -17.14 -13.28 39.59
C SER A 898 -17.23 -13.44 38.07
N THR A 899 -16.48 -12.64 37.34
CA THR A 899 -16.38 -12.78 35.88
C THR A 899 -15.64 -14.08 35.53
N GLU A 900 -16.24 -14.91 34.66
CA GLU A 900 -15.66 -16.19 34.26
C GLU A 900 -14.31 -15.99 33.54
N GLY A 901 -13.29 -16.74 33.95
CA GLY A 901 -11.97 -16.74 33.32
C GLY A 901 -11.04 -15.58 33.71
N ILE A 902 -11.43 -14.76 34.69
CA ILE A 902 -10.55 -13.76 35.29
C ILE A 902 -9.74 -14.40 36.43
N ASP A 903 -8.44 -14.15 36.46
CA ASP A 903 -7.53 -14.57 37.55
C ASP A 903 -7.59 -13.59 38.74
N ASP A 904 -7.10 -14.00 39.90
CA ASP A 904 -6.89 -13.14 41.06
C ASP A 904 -5.74 -12.15 40.85
N LEU A 905 -5.49 -11.28 41.84
CA LEU A 905 -4.44 -10.26 41.76
C LEU A 905 -3.01 -10.85 41.69
N ASP A 906 -2.82 -12.12 42.00
CA ASP A 906 -1.54 -12.83 41.85
C ASP A 906 -1.43 -13.59 40.51
N GLY A 907 -2.44 -13.51 39.65
CA GLY A 907 -2.51 -14.24 38.40
C GLY A 907 -2.84 -15.73 38.59
N ASN A 908 -3.51 -16.10 39.69
CA ASN A 908 -3.97 -17.45 39.94
C ASN A 908 -5.47 -17.61 39.63
N PRO A 909 -5.96 -18.85 39.39
CA PRO A 909 -7.39 -19.11 39.24
C PRO A 909 -8.19 -18.56 40.42
N ARG A 910 -9.29 -17.90 40.10
CA ARG A 910 -10.13 -17.16 41.03
C ARG A 910 -11.09 -17.98 41.88
N ILE A 911 -11.28 -19.26 41.55
CA ILE A 911 -12.15 -20.16 42.30
C ILE A 911 -11.36 -21.42 42.61
N VAL A 912 -10.90 -21.54 43.84
CA VAL A 912 -10.17 -22.70 44.37
C VAL A 912 -10.83 -23.15 45.67
N GLY A 913 -11.02 -24.46 45.84
CA GLY A 913 -11.77 -24.98 46.99
C GLY A 913 -13.28 -25.04 46.71
N ARG A 914 -14.08 -24.56 47.66
CA ARG A 914 -15.54 -24.70 47.69
C ARG A 914 -16.26 -23.54 47.01
N ALA A 915 -15.70 -22.34 47.11
CA ALA A 915 -16.26 -21.10 46.59
C ALA A 915 -15.14 -20.06 46.50
N VAL A 916 -15.35 -19.00 45.72
CA VAL A 916 -14.41 -17.86 45.65
C VAL A 916 -14.16 -17.23 47.03
N ASP A 917 -12.92 -16.84 47.30
CA ASP A 917 -12.55 -16.06 48.47
C ASP A 917 -13.03 -14.62 48.34
N MET A 918 -13.43 -14.02 49.47
CA MET A 918 -13.70 -12.59 49.50
C MET A 918 -12.38 -11.80 49.37
N GLY A 919 -12.36 -10.73 48.59
CA GLY A 919 -11.21 -9.83 48.41
C GLY A 919 -10.51 -10.02 47.07
N CYS A 920 -9.34 -9.41 46.86
CA CYS A 920 -8.64 -9.46 45.57
C CYS A 920 -7.71 -10.68 45.37
N TYR A 921 -7.48 -11.48 46.40
CA TYR A 921 -6.59 -12.66 46.36
C TYR A 921 -7.37 -13.93 46.63
N GLU A 922 -7.04 -15.01 45.92
CA GLU A 922 -7.58 -16.36 46.11
C GLU A 922 -6.52 -17.26 46.75
N VAL A 923 -6.87 -17.95 47.84
CA VAL A 923 -5.99 -18.89 48.50
C VAL A 923 -5.91 -20.19 47.70
N GLN A 924 -4.72 -20.50 47.18
CA GLN A 924 -4.47 -21.66 46.33
C GLN A 924 -4.38 -23.02 47.08
N ASP A 925 -4.82 -23.09 48.34
CA ASP A 925 -4.85 -24.31 49.16
C ASP A 925 -6.31 -24.67 49.43
N GLU A 926 -6.80 -25.73 48.78
CA GLU A 926 -8.17 -26.26 48.90
C GLU A 926 -8.59 -26.60 50.35
N THR A 927 -7.66 -26.63 51.31
CA THR A 927 -7.94 -26.88 52.74
C THR A 927 -7.94 -25.63 53.62
N ALA A 928 -7.70 -24.44 53.05
CA ALA A 928 -7.48 -23.21 53.81
C ALA A 928 -8.76 -22.56 54.35
N GLY A 929 -9.91 -22.75 53.69
CA GLY A 929 -11.22 -22.23 54.09
C GLY A 929 -11.95 -23.03 55.16
N CYS A 930 -11.25 -23.99 55.76
CA CYS A 930 -11.75 -24.77 56.88
C CYS A 930 -11.06 -24.39 58.20
N PRO A 931 -11.38 -23.23 58.82
CA PRO A 931 -10.83 -22.85 60.12
C PRO A 931 -11.04 -23.93 61.19
N SER A 932 -12.12 -24.70 61.06
CA SER A 932 -12.49 -25.75 62.01
C SER A 932 -11.71 -27.06 61.83
N ASP A 933 -11.05 -27.29 60.69
CA ASP A 933 -10.13 -28.42 60.49
C ASP A 933 -8.70 -27.98 60.86
N ILE A 934 -8.46 -27.97 62.16
CA ILE A 934 -7.18 -27.58 62.75
C ILE A 934 -6.11 -28.63 62.42
N THR A 935 -6.50 -29.89 62.19
CA THR A 935 -5.57 -30.97 61.84
C THR A 935 -5.12 -30.95 60.38
N GLY A 936 -5.88 -30.30 59.49
CA GLY A 936 -5.65 -30.24 58.05
C GLY A 936 -5.87 -31.57 57.34
N ASP A 937 -6.74 -32.44 57.87
CA ASP A 937 -7.02 -33.76 57.29
C ASP A 937 -8.24 -33.79 56.36
N GLY A 938 -8.86 -32.62 56.15
CA GLY A 938 -10.04 -32.42 55.34
C GLY A 938 -11.35 -32.75 56.08
N ILE A 939 -11.35 -32.92 57.41
CA ILE A 939 -12.55 -33.19 58.19
C ILE A 939 -12.48 -32.45 59.53
N THR A 940 -13.46 -31.61 59.82
CA THR A 940 -13.68 -31.09 61.17
C THR A 940 -14.37 -32.14 62.04
N ASP A 941 -13.67 -32.71 63.00
CA ASP A 941 -14.22 -33.67 63.94
C ASP A 941 -13.73 -33.54 65.40
N GLY A 942 -13.80 -34.65 66.15
CA GLY A 942 -13.37 -34.71 67.54
C GLY A 942 -11.88 -34.45 67.72
N ALA A 943 -11.05 -34.64 66.70
CA ALA A 943 -9.63 -34.33 66.71
C ALA A 943 -9.41 -32.81 66.78
N ASP A 944 -10.11 -32.03 65.96
CA ASP A 944 -10.01 -30.57 65.95
C ASP A 944 -10.60 -29.95 67.20
N LEU A 945 -11.75 -30.46 67.65
CA LEU A 945 -12.34 -30.06 68.92
C LEU A 945 -11.38 -30.30 70.08
N ALA A 946 -10.64 -31.41 70.06
CA ALA A 946 -9.66 -31.67 71.09
C ALA A 946 -8.53 -30.63 71.09
N LEU A 947 -8.16 -30.08 69.93
CA LEU A 947 -7.16 -29.00 69.81
C LEU A 947 -7.68 -27.68 70.40
N VAL A 948 -8.93 -27.29 70.12
CA VAL A 948 -9.55 -26.12 70.76
C VAL A 948 -9.64 -26.27 72.28
N LEU A 949 -10.11 -27.41 72.75
CA LEU A 949 -10.22 -27.68 74.19
C LEU A 949 -8.84 -27.76 74.87
N ALA A 950 -7.80 -28.22 74.16
CA ALA A 950 -6.44 -28.24 74.67
C ALA A 950 -5.83 -26.82 74.74
N GLY A 951 -6.18 -25.95 73.79
CA GLY A 951 -5.77 -24.55 73.73
C GLY A 951 -6.55 -23.60 74.65
N TRP A 952 -7.64 -24.08 75.29
CA TRP A 952 -8.61 -23.24 75.99
C TRP A 952 -8.00 -22.25 76.99
N GLY A 953 -8.36 -20.98 76.83
CA GLY A 953 -7.87 -19.86 77.63
C GLY A 953 -6.41 -19.47 77.33
N GLY A 954 -5.80 -20.04 76.29
CA GLY A 954 -4.50 -19.62 75.78
C GLY A 954 -4.58 -18.25 75.11
N THR A 955 -3.48 -17.48 75.21
CA THR A 955 -3.39 -16.15 74.57
C THR A 955 -2.14 -15.99 73.70
N GLY A 956 -2.27 -15.44 72.48
CA GLY A 956 -1.14 -15.05 71.63
C GLY A 956 -1.29 -15.33 70.14
N LYS A 957 -0.51 -14.63 69.30
CA LYS A 957 -0.59 -14.57 67.82
C LYS A 957 -0.35 -15.88 67.03
N ARG A 958 -0.18 -17.03 67.69
CA ARG A 958 0.17 -18.32 67.02
C ARG A 958 -0.50 -19.52 67.70
N LEU A 959 -1.70 -19.33 68.22
CA LEU A 959 -2.47 -20.44 68.77
C LEU A 959 -3.26 -21.06 67.63
N GLU A 960 -2.92 -22.30 67.27
CA GLU A 960 -3.64 -23.04 66.20
C GLU A 960 -5.13 -23.24 66.53
N ALA A 961 -5.50 -23.11 67.80
CA ALA A 961 -6.87 -23.21 68.31
C ALA A 961 -7.63 -21.87 68.37
N ASP A 962 -6.98 -20.75 68.07
CA ASP A 962 -7.59 -19.42 67.97
C ASP A 962 -8.05 -19.23 66.53
N LEU A 963 -9.32 -19.59 66.29
CA LEU A 963 -9.92 -19.66 64.96
C LEU A 963 -10.49 -18.31 64.54
N ASN A 964 -10.94 -17.50 65.49
CA ASN A 964 -11.49 -16.18 65.21
C ASN A 964 -10.40 -15.08 65.17
N GLY A 965 -9.15 -15.39 65.54
CA GLY A 965 -8.01 -14.49 65.45
C GLY A 965 -7.95 -13.42 66.55
N ASP A 966 -8.75 -13.54 67.63
CA ASP A 966 -8.84 -12.53 68.68
C ASP A 966 -7.72 -12.62 69.74
N PHE A 967 -6.76 -13.52 69.53
CA PHE A 967 -5.66 -13.86 70.41
C PHE A 967 -6.08 -14.53 71.72
N LEU A 968 -7.29 -15.10 71.81
CA LEU A 968 -7.81 -15.82 72.97
C LEU A 968 -8.63 -17.05 72.55
N VAL A 969 -8.17 -18.25 72.90
CA VAL A 969 -8.96 -19.47 72.64
C VAL A 969 -10.12 -19.57 73.63
N ASP A 970 -11.36 -19.39 73.19
CA ASP A 970 -12.54 -19.45 74.05
C ASP A 970 -13.80 -20.09 73.40
N GLY A 971 -14.97 -19.72 73.91
CA GLY A 971 -16.24 -20.22 73.41
C GLY A 971 -16.55 -19.85 71.96
N ALA A 972 -15.95 -18.77 71.45
CA ALA A 972 -16.09 -18.35 70.06
C ALA A 972 -15.40 -19.34 69.11
N ASP A 973 -14.16 -19.76 69.40
CA ASP A 973 -13.44 -20.75 68.59
C ASP A 973 -14.10 -22.11 68.63
N LEU A 974 -14.61 -22.49 69.81
CA LEU A 974 -15.39 -23.71 69.95
C LEU A 974 -16.65 -23.67 69.09
N ALA A 975 -17.34 -22.52 69.05
CA ALA A 975 -18.51 -22.37 68.22
C ALA A 975 -18.14 -22.52 66.74
N MET A 976 -16.95 -22.07 66.31
CA MET A 976 -16.46 -22.27 64.94
C MET A 976 -16.20 -23.74 64.62
N VAL A 977 -15.54 -24.50 65.51
CA VAL A 977 -15.37 -25.95 65.31
C VAL A 977 -16.70 -26.69 65.25
N LEU A 978 -17.63 -26.34 66.14
CA LEU A 978 -18.95 -26.98 66.17
C LEU A 978 -19.82 -26.59 64.97
N ALA A 979 -19.65 -25.37 64.45
CA ALA A 979 -20.35 -24.89 63.27
C ALA A 979 -19.83 -25.55 61.99
N GLY A 980 -18.52 -25.81 61.89
CA GLY A 980 -17.89 -26.47 60.75
C GLY A 980 -17.86 -28.00 60.81
N TRP A 981 -18.55 -28.62 61.78
CA TRP A 981 -18.43 -30.07 62.03
C TRP A 981 -18.83 -30.93 60.81
N GLY A 982 -17.88 -31.75 60.33
CA GLY A 982 -18.06 -32.60 59.16
C GLY A 982 -16.88 -32.53 58.19
N PRO A 983 -16.99 -33.18 57.02
CA PRO A 983 -15.97 -33.06 55.99
C PRO A 983 -15.83 -31.63 55.50
N CYS A 984 -14.59 -31.21 55.33
CA CYS A 984 -14.20 -30.02 54.60
C CYS A 984 -14.24 -30.35 53.10
N PHE A 985 -14.99 -29.55 52.36
CA PHE A 985 -15.14 -29.67 50.91
C PHE A 985 -14.79 -28.34 50.29
#